data_AF-A0A6C0IV88-F1
#
_entry.id   AF-A0A6C0IV88-F1
#
_cell.length_a   1.000
_cell.length_b   1.000
_cell.length_c   1.000
_cell.angle_alpha   90.00
_cell.angle_beta   90.00
_cell.angle_gamma   90.00
#
_symmetry.space_group_name_H-M   'P 1'
#
loop_
_entity.id
_entity.type
_entity.pdbx_description
1 polymer ?
#
loop_
_entity_poly.entity_id
_entity_poly.type
_entity_poly.pdbx_seq_one_letter_code
_entity_poly.pdbx_strand_id
1 'polypeptide(L)'
;MSPITRNRSWNQDFSNVLGKLSDFTARTGDVMKARAYNRARDTIQSIGDDIKSVEQLKNTPTIGATIYDRLEEYTKTGKVALLEQYQNDPLILFTNVYGIGPKKAEELVKQHHIRSIEELREKQDLVLNNIQRIGLKYYEDILERIPRNEIAKYDCELMKTFKKVSENSPTYYEVVGSYRRGATNSGDIDIIITSDDRSVFHRVLDELISKKMIIEVLSRGDTKCLVVAKLTPRSKARRVDFMFTTRKEYPFAILYFTGSKDFNTAMRAHALRMGMSMNEHGFTNKLNQQKIVYNDVVMEKDIFDKLNLVYVPPDKRIDGRSFVEKISKDNTSTSMIDKSIINYIQDFKQNGMSVLKKLNEETIMEIITQANDAYYNSNNPLLSDNEFDIVKEYAESKYAKNTALQQIGAPVGRNKVELPFNMPSMDKIKPDTNILDKWKRKYGGPYVLSCKLDGVSGLYTTQGSTPKLYTRGDGKIGQDISHLIPYLKLPKVTNIAVRGEFIIKKQTFDQKYKHSFANPRNMVSGIINSKQVDTKIRDLDFVAYEMIVPSLKPSSQMKKLEELSFQVVQHVSQPTITNEYLSSVLVDWRTNHIYEIDGIIVGDDHIYPRTNKNPEHAFAFKMVISDQVAEAKVVDVEWNVSKTGYLKPRVEIEPIKLGGVTIKHATGFNGNFIESNKIGVGAIIEIIRSGDVIPYIKSVITPAETPKMPNIPYTWNSTHIDIMIDNFDTNETLIEKRITNFFTTLEVESLSSGNVKRIMKSGYNTIPKILRMTKQDFGKVEGFKEKMAEKVYTSIRDKVNNATLVQIMVASNMLGRGLGERKIAPIMNTFPDILTSSESKQSKVSKLQTINGIGKENATSFVANMDAFIKFLKDTQLEYKLREKVSSPSPKKSVNTSHPLYNQQVVMTKVRDAEIIAALKNNGGELVDNVKKGILAVITKNTQEVSNKINKAKEMNIPIMSVEEFKQTYMT
;
A
#
# COMPACT_ATOMS: atom_id res chain seq x y z
N MET A 1 20.44 -22.25 -53.45
CA MET A 1 20.75 -21.85 -52.06
C MET A 1 22.22 -22.16 -51.79
N SER A 2 23.02 -21.13 -51.49
CA SER A 2 24.48 -21.25 -51.28
C SER A 2 24.79 -21.87 -49.90
N PRO A 3 25.88 -22.64 -49.73
CA PRO A 3 26.15 -23.46 -48.54
C PRO A 3 26.61 -22.70 -47.28
N ILE A 4 26.54 -21.36 -47.26
CA ILE A 4 27.12 -20.52 -46.18
C ILE A 4 26.15 -20.31 -44.99
N THR A 5 24.87 -20.69 -45.09
CA THR A 5 23.85 -20.33 -44.09
C THR A 5 23.61 -21.33 -42.96
N ARG A 6 24.38 -22.41 -42.83
CA ARG A 6 24.08 -23.47 -41.84
C ARG A 6 24.53 -23.20 -40.40
N ASN A 7 25.07 -22.02 -40.06
CA ASN A 7 25.52 -21.75 -38.69
C ASN A 7 25.31 -20.32 -38.15
N ARG A 8 24.42 -19.51 -38.75
CA ARG A 8 24.09 -18.17 -38.23
C ARG A 8 23.20 -18.28 -36.99
N SER A 9 23.59 -17.62 -35.90
CA SER A 9 22.77 -17.45 -34.69
C SER A 9 21.87 -16.23 -34.86
N TRP A 10 20.56 -16.39 -34.67
CA TRP A 10 19.56 -15.33 -34.83
C TRP A 10 19.28 -14.56 -33.55
N ASN A 11 19.86 -14.94 -32.41
CA ASN A 11 19.56 -14.31 -31.12
C ASN A 11 19.73 -12.78 -31.21
N GLN A 12 20.86 -12.30 -31.72
CA GLN A 12 21.13 -10.86 -31.82
C GLN A 12 20.22 -10.18 -32.85
N ASP A 13 19.99 -10.82 -33.99
CA ASP A 13 19.16 -10.30 -35.07
C ASP A 13 17.70 -10.10 -34.61
N PHE A 14 17.13 -11.12 -33.96
CA PHE A 14 15.78 -11.04 -33.39
C PHE A 14 15.68 -10.05 -32.24
N SER A 15 16.66 -10.04 -31.32
CA SER A 15 16.69 -9.05 -30.23
C SER A 15 16.77 -7.61 -30.77
N ASN A 16 17.51 -7.38 -31.86
CA ASN A 16 17.58 -6.07 -32.50
C ASN A 16 16.24 -5.66 -33.13
N VAL A 17 15.57 -6.57 -33.84
CA VAL A 17 14.26 -6.32 -34.46
C VAL A 17 13.21 -6.00 -33.40
N LEU A 18 13.15 -6.79 -32.33
CA LEU A 18 12.21 -6.58 -31.23
C LEU A 18 12.53 -5.32 -30.43
N GLY A 19 13.82 -5.01 -30.23
CA GLY A 19 14.25 -3.76 -29.60
C GLY A 19 13.78 -2.54 -30.40
N LYS A 20 13.97 -2.56 -31.72
CA LYS A 20 13.45 -1.52 -32.61
C LYS A 20 11.93 -1.40 -32.51
N LEU A 21 11.20 -2.51 -32.64
CA LEU A 21 9.73 -2.53 -32.52
C LEU A 21 9.25 -1.98 -31.17
N SER A 22 9.97 -2.29 -30.09
CA SER A 22 9.68 -1.78 -28.76
C SER A 22 9.90 -0.27 -28.66
N ASP A 23 11.07 0.22 -29.09
CA ASP A 23 11.40 1.64 -29.05
C ASP A 23 10.41 2.46 -29.91
N PHE A 24 10.00 1.94 -31.07
CA PHE A 24 9.03 2.60 -31.94
C PHE A 24 7.63 2.66 -31.31
N THR A 25 7.11 1.53 -30.82
CA THR A 25 5.79 1.51 -30.17
C THR A 25 5.74 2.32 -28.88
N ALA A 26 6.87 2.43 -28.16
CA ALA A 26 7.00 3.31 -27.01
C ALA A 26 6.91 4.80 -27.41
N ARG A 27 7.56 5.19 -28.51
CA ARG A 27 7.55 6.58 -29.02
C ARG A 27 6.19 7.00 -29.55
N THR A 28 5.38 6.06 -30.06
CA THR A 28 4.00 6.31 -30.50
C THR A 28 2.96 6.22 -29.38
N GLY A 29 3.38 6.00 -28.13
CA GLY A 29 2.50 5.97 -26.95
C GLY A 29 1.83 4.61 -26.66
N ASP A 30 2.11 3.56 -27.44
CA ASP A 30 1.60 2.20 -27.20
C ASP A 30 2.53 1.45 -26.24
N VAL A 31 2.44 1.84 -24.96
CA VAL A 31 3.29 1.32 -23.88
C VAL A 31 3.09 -0.19 -23.66
N MET A 32 1.89 -0.72 -23.93
CA MET A 32 1.60 -2.15 -23.77
C MET A 32 2.31 -2.99 -24.84
N LYS A 33 2.26 -2.56 -26.11
CA LYS A 33 2.91 -3.26 -27.22
C LYS A 33 4.44 -3.13 -27.15
N ALA A 34 4.93 -1.97 -26.73
CA ALA A 34 6.35 -1.77 -26.43
C ALA A 34 6.87 -2.74 -25.37
N ARG A 35 6.10 -2.92 -24.27
CA ARG A 35 6.43 -3.89 -23.22
C ARG A 35 6.33 -5.34 -23.71
N ALA A 36 5.42 -5.66 -24.63
CA ALA A 36 5.35 -6.99 -25.23
C ALA A 36 6.61 -7.31 -26.05
N TYR A 37 7.05 -6.39 -26.93
CA TYR A 37 8.29 -6.55 -27.69
C TYR A 37 9.54 -6.60 -26.81
N ASN A 38 9.60 -5.80 -25.73
CA ASN A 38 10.71 -5.89 -24.77
C ASN A 38 10.73 -7.23 -24.03
N ARG A 39 9.58 -7.75 -23.57
CA ARG A 39 9.53 -9.06 -22.91
C ARG A 39 9.92 -10.21 -23.84
N ALA A 40 9.47 -10.15 -25.10
CA ALA A 40 9.88 -11.12 -26.11
C ALA A 40 11.39 -11.03 -26.38
N ARG A 41 11.94 -9.81 -26.47
CA ARG A 41 13.38 -9.57 -26.60
C ARG A 41 14.16 -10.14 -25.42
N ASP A 42 13.72 -9.87 -24.20
CA ASP A 42 14.37 -10.33 -22.97
C ASP A 42 14.31 -11.87 -22.87
N THR A 43 13.25 -12.50 -23.40
CA THR A 43 13.14 -13.97 -23.49
C THR A 43 14.10 -14.55 -24.54
N ILE A 44 14.21 -13.94 -25.72
CA ILE A 44 15.22 -14.34 -26.71
C ILE A 44 16.64 -14.16 -26.15
N GLN A 45 16.85 -13.11 -25.37
CA GLN A 45 18.09 -12.86 -24.64
C GLN A 45 18.26 -13.76 -23.42
N SER A 46 17.29 -14.55 -22.96
CA SER A 46 17.50 -15.47 -21.82
C SER A 46 17.77 -16.91 -22.26
N ILE A 47 17.48 -17.23 -23.52
CA ILE A 47 17.82 -18.53 -24.13
C ILE A 47 19.35 -18.65 -24.20
N GLY A 48 19.91 -19.64 -23.49
CA GLY A 48 21.35 -19.88 -23.42
C GLY A 48 21.95 -20.48 -24.69
N ASP A 49 21.13 -21.15 -25.50
CA ASP A 49 21.53 -21.79 -26.75
C ASP A 49 21.36 -20.87 -27.98
N ASP A 50 22.09 -21.18 -29.04
CA ASP A 50 21.95 -20.50 -30.34
C ASP A 50 20.58 -20.82 -30.98
N ILE A 51 19.84 -19.76 -31.30
CA ILE A 51 18.62 -19.83 -32.11
C ILE A 51 19.07 -19.89 -33.57
N LYS A 52 18.95 -21.06 -34.19
CA LYS A 52 19.29 -21.32 -35.59
C LYS A 52 18.08 -21.17 -36.52
N SER A 53 16.85 -21.21 -35.99
CA SER A 53 15.63 -20.98 -36.76
C SER A 53 14.50 -20.36 -35.92
N VAL A 54 13.56 -19.67 -36.56
CA VAL A 54 12.43 -19.01 -35.86
C VAL A 54 11.47 -20.04 -35.25
N GLU A 55 11.40 -21.25 -35.80
CA GLU A 55 10.57 -22.35 -35.30
C GLU A 55 10.93 -22.75 -33.86
N GLN A 56 12.19 -22.58 -33.46
CA GLN A 56 12.63 -22.81 -32.08
C GLN A 56 11.97 -21.86 -31.07
N LEU A 57 11.39 -20.75 -31.54
CA LEU A 57 10.67 -19.77 -30.72
C LEU A 57 9.17 -20.04 -30.65
N LYS A 58 8.67 -21.08 -31.34
CA LYS A 58 7.26 -21.45 -31.30
C LYS A 58 6.90 -21.93 -29.90
N ASN A 59 5.79 -21.42 -29.35
CA ASN A 59 5.34 -21.69 -27.97
C ASN A 59 6.31 -21.20 -26.87
N THR A 60 7.27 -20.33 -27.20
CA THR A 60 8.14 -19.72 -26.20
C THR A 60 7.34 -18.67 -25.40
N PRO A 61 7.41 -18.67 -24.06
CA PRO A 61 6.72 -17.69 -23.22
C PRO A 61 7.00 -16.26 -23.71
N THR A 62 5.98 -15.39 -23.72
CA THR A 62 6.04 -13.99 -24.20
C THR A 62 6.18 -13.76 -25.72
N ILE A 63 6.47 -14.79 -26.52
CA ILE A 63 6.49 -14.72 -27.99
C ILE A 63 5.15 -15.24 -28.53
N GLY A 64 4.15 -14.36 -28.59
CA GLY A 64 2.83 -14.67 -29.17
C GLY A 64 2.85 -14.71 -30.70
N ALA A 65 1.76 -15.20 -31.32
CA ALA A 65 1.62 -15.35 -32.78
C ALA A 65 2.06 -14.10 -33.56
N THR A 66 1.59 -12.91 -33.17
CA THR A 66 1.96 -11.66 -33.85
C THR A 66 3.46 -11.35 -33.78
N ILE A 67 4.15 -11.67 -32.68
CA ILE A 67 5.60 -11.44 -32.55
C ILE A 67 6.34 -12.49 -33.36
N TYR A 68 5.89 -13.75 -33.30
CA TYR A 68 6.41 -14.85 -34.09
C TYR A 68 6.34 -14.54 -35.59
N ASP A 69 5.18 -14.11 -36.09
CA ASP A 69 4.97 -13.77 -37.51
C ASP A 69 5.93 -12.66 -37.97
N ARG A 70 6.25 -11.69 -37.10
CA ARG A 70 7.18 -10.60 -37.40
C ARG A 70 8.63 -11.07 -37.46
N LEU A 71 9.02 -12.01 -36.59
CA LEU A 71 10.33 -12.64 -36.64
C LEU A 71 10.44 -13.55 -37.86
N GLU A 72 9.37 -14.27 -38.20
CA GLU A 72 9.30 -15.11 -39.39
C GLU A 72 9.39 -14.27 -40.67
N GLU A 73 8.62 -13.18 -40.75
CA GLU A 73 8.70 -12.17 -41.81
C GLU A 73 10.14 -11.67 -41.98
N TYR A 74 10.81 -11.35 -40.87
CA TYR A 74 12.20 -10.91 -40.88
C TYR A 74 13.16 -11.98 -41.39
N THR A 75 12.99 -13.25 -41.01
CA THR A 75 13.82 -14.35 -41.55
C THR A 75 13.65 -14.55 -43.05
N LYS A 76 12.43 -14.35 -43.58
CA LYS A 76 12.10 -14.55 -45.00
C LYS A 76 12.52 -13.37 -45.87
N THR A 77 12.34 -12.15 -45.39
CA THR A 77 12.47 -10.92 -46.21
C THR A 77 13.65 -10.03 -45.82
N GLY A 78 14.25 -10.25 -44.65
CA GLY A 78 15.25 -9.35 -44.06
C GLY A 78 14.68 -8.02 -43.54
N LYS A 79 13.35 -7.84 -43.57
CA LYS A 79 12.62 -6.64 -43.16
C LYS A 79 11.36 -6.98 -42.37
N VAL A 80 10.75 -5.97 -41.75
CA VAL A 80 9.44 -6.08 -41.11
C VAL A 80 8.59 -4.91 -41.59
N ALA A 81 7.49 -5.15 -42.28
CA ALA A 81 6.64 -4.13 -42.90
C ALA A 81 6.18 -3.06 -41.90
N LEU A 82 5.91 -3.47 -40.65
CA LEU A 82 5.56 -2.55 -39.57
C LEU A 82 6.71 -1.58 -39.23
N LEU A 83 7.97 -2.03 -39.28
CA LEU A 83 9.14 -1.15 -39.09
C LEU A 83 9.29 -0.16 -40.25
N GLU A 84 8.99 -0.56 -41.48
CA GLU A 84 9.03 0.33 -42.65
C GLU A 84 7.90 1.38 -42.60
N GLN A 85 6.71 1.00 -42.13
CA GLN A 85 5.60 1.94 -41.92
C GLN A 85 5.95 3.00 -40.87
N TYR A 86 6.60 2.60 -39.78
CA TYR A 86 7.01 3.51 -38.70
C TYR A 86 8.18 4.44 -39.08
N GLN A 87 9.05 4.05 -40.02
CA GLN A 87 10.12 4.93 -40.50
C GLN A 87 9.58 6.20 -41.18
N ASN A 88 8.39 6.12 -41.77
CA ASN A 88 7.74 7.25 -42.45
C ASN A 88 6.71 7.98 -41.57
N ASP A 89 6.55 7.59 -40.31
CA ASP A 89 5.64 8.26 -39.38
C ASP A 89 6.27 9.59 -38.91
N PRO A 90 5.62 10.74 -39.13
CA PRO A 90 6.14 12.05 -38.74
C PRO A 90 6.46 12.16 -37.24
N LEU A 91 5.69 11.50 -36.37
CA LEU A 91 5.95 11.50 -34.92
C LEU A 91 7.30 10.84 -34.61
N ILE A 92 7.62 9.76 -35.30
CA ILE A 92 8.88 9.03 -35.11
C ILE A 92 10.02 9.80 -35.78
N LEU A 93 9.81 10.27 -37.00
CA LEU A 93 10.77 11.05 -37.78
C LEU A 93 11.29 12.25 -36.98
N PHE A 94 10.40 13.00 -36.33
CA PHE A 94 10.78 14.16 -35.52
C PHE A 94 11.51 13.77 -34.24
N THR A 95 11.22 12.63 -33.61
CA THR A 95 11.99 12.17 -32.43
C THR A 95 13.43 11.78 -32.75
N ASN A 96 13.80 11.63 -34.03
CA ASN A 96 15.18 11.41 -34.45
C ASN A 96 15.97 12.72 -34.57
N VAL A 97 15.30 13.87 -34.58
CA VAL A 97 15.95 15.18 -34.50
C VAL A 97 16.40 15.42 -33.06
N TYR A 98 17.70 15.68 -32.87
CA TYR A 98 18.24 15.90 -31.54
C TYR A 98 17.53 17.07 -30.83
N GLY A 99 17.11 16.86 -29.59
CA GLY A 99 16.37 17.85 -28.79
C GLY A 99 14.84 17.81 -28.95
N ILE A 100 14.30 16.97 -29.85
CA ILE A 100 12.85 16.77 -30.00
C ILE A 100 12.44 15.45 -29.33
N GLY A 101 11.67 15.54 -28.24
CA GLY A 101 11.07 14.39 -27.56
C GLY A 101 9.63 14.09 -28.02
N PRO A 102 8.99 12.99 -27.56
CA PRO A 102 7.66 12.57 -28.01
C PRO A 102 6.57 13.64 -27.90
N LYS A 103 6.54 14.39 -26.79
CA LYS A 103 5.57 15.48 -26.59
C LYS A 103 5.74 16.60 -27.63
N LYS A 104 6.98 16.95 -27.96
CA LYS A 104 7.25 18.00 -28.95
C LYS A 104 6.97 17.49 -30.37
N ALA A 105 7.30 16.24 -30.68
CA ALA A 105 6.92 15.62 -31.94
C ALA A 105 5.39 15.60 -32.13
N GLU A 106 4.63 15.25 -31.07
CA GLU A 106 3.17 15.30 -31.07
C GLU A 106 2.62 16.72 -31.28
N GLU A 107 3.20 17.72 -30.63
CA GLU A 107 2.86 19.14 -30.84
C GLU A 107 3.09 19.57 -32.30
N LEU A 108 4.24 19.22 -32.90
CA LEU A 108 4.58 19.56 -34.29
C LEU A 108 3.58 18.95 -35.28
N VAL A 109 3.16 17.70 -35.06
CA VAL A 109 2.22 17.00 -35.94
C VAL A 109 0.79 17.47 -35.74
N LYS A 110 0.33 17.59 -34.48
CA LYS A 110 -1.09 17.85 -34.17
C LYS A 110 -1.45 19.33 -34.21
N GLN A 111 -0.58 20.20 -33.71
CA GLN A 111 -0.88 21.64 -33.57
C GLN A 111 -0.33 22.45 -34.73
N HIS A 112 0.90 22.15 -35.18
CA HIS A 112 1.56 22.89 -36.25
C HIS A 112 1.38 22.26 -37.64
N HIS A 113 0.71 21.10 -37.69
CA HIS A 113 0.40 20.33 -38.90
C HIS A 113 1.62 20.04 -39.78
N ILE A 114 2.79 19.81 -39.16
CA ILE A 114 4.04 19.49 -39.86
C ILE A 114 4.14 17.98 -40.02
N ARG A 115 4.44 17.51 -41.24
CA ARG A 115 4.49 16.08 -41.58
C ARG A 115 5.80 15.59 -42.19
N SER A 116 6.73 16.49 -42.52
CA SER A 116 8.05 16.12 -43.07
C SER A 116 9.19 16.93 -42.45
N ILE A 117 10.44 16.48 -42.66
CA ILE A 117 11.65 17.22 -42.23
C ILE A 117 11.80 18.52 -43.03
N GLU A 118 11.38 18.53 -44.29
CA GLU A 118 11.38 19.70 -45.18
C GLU A 118 10.44 20.78 -44.64
N GLU A 119 9.20 20.42 -44.31
CA GLU A 119 8.24 21.36 -43.70
C GLU A 119 8.73 21.85 -42.33
N LEU A 120 9.40 20.97 -41.56
CA LEU A 120 9.98 21.34 -40.28
C LEU A 120 11.12 22.35 -40.45
N ARG A 121 11.92 22.24 -41.52
CA ARG A 121 13.00 23.19 -41.86
C ARG A 121 12.45 24.55 -42.26
N GLU A 122 11.35 24.59 -43.01
CA GLU A 122 10.71 25.85 -43.41
C GLU A 122 10.13 26.61 -42.21
N LYS A 123 9.54 25.90 -41.24
CA LYS A 123 8.90 26.50 -40.06
C LYS A 123 9.78 26.51 -38.81
N GLN A 124 11.05 26.14 -38.91
CA GLN A 124 11.92 25.86 -37.76
C GLN A 124 12.02 27.03 -36.77
N ASP A 125 12.04 28.28 -37.25
CA ASP A 125 12.18 29.46 -36.41
C ASP A 125 10.92 29.79 -35.59
N LEU A 126 9.77 29.25 -36.00
CA LEU A 126 8.49 29.43 -35.31
C LEU A 126 8.25 28.35 -34.25
N VAL A 127 8.73 27.13 -34.51
CA VAL A 127 8.31 25.94 -33.74
C VAL A 127 9.43 25.27 -32.94
N LEU A 128 10.71 25.55 -33.24
CA LEU A 128 11.86 24.92 -32.60
C LEU A 128 12.71 25.89 -31.78
N ASN A 129 13.24 25.42 -30.64
CA ASN A 129 14.24 26.17 -29.88
C ASN A 129 15.65 26.04 -30.50
N ASN A 130 16.63 26.80 -29.99
CA ASN A 130 18.01 26.82 -30.51
C ASN A 130 18.64 25.42 -30.61
N ILE A 131 18.50 24.59 -29.57
CA ILE A 131 19.10 23.25 -29.54
C ILE A 131 18.42 22.32 -30.56
N GLN A 132 17.10 22.42 -30.69
CA GLN A 132 16.33 21.66 -31.68
C GLN A 132 16.68 22.07 -33.11
N ARG A 133 16.90 23.37 -33.36
CA ARG A 133 17.38 23.87 -34.66
C ARG A 133 18.78 23.36 -35.00
N ILE A 134 19.70 23.32 -34.03
CA ILE A 134 21.00 22.67 -34.20
C ILE A 134 20.82 21.18 -34.52
N GLY A 135 19.96 20.48 -33.79
CA GLY A 135 19.64 19.07 -34.05
C GLY A 135 19.09 18.83 -35.46
N LEU A 136 18.26 19.75 -35.97
CA LEU A 136 17.71 19.69 -37.33
C LEU A 136 18.75 20.03 -38.40
N LYS A 137 19.66 20.96 -38.11
CA LYS A 137 20.75 21.39 -38.99
C LYS A 137 21.74 20.26 -39.29
N TYR A 138 22.03 19.40 -38.32
CA TYR A 138 22.95 18.26 -38.46
C TYR A 138 22.22 16.91 -38.45
N TYR A 139 20.92 16.90 -38.77
CA TYR A 139 20.06 15.72 -38.67
C TYR A 139 20.63 14.52 -39.43
N GLU A 140 21.00 14.69 -40.69
CA GLU A 140 21.52 13.63 -41.54
C GLU A 140 22.87 13.09 -41.04
N ASP A 141 23.79 14.01 -40.70
CA ASP A 141 25.15 13.67 -40.25
C ASP A 141 25.16 12.92 -38.90
N ILE A 142 24.26 13.29 -37.97
CA ILE A 142 24.12 12.69 -36.64
C ILE A 142 23.43 11.31 -36.73
N LEU A 143 22.52 11.11 -37.67
CA LEU A 143 21.80 9.83 -37.84
C LEU A 143 22.72 8.74 -38.42
N GLU A 144 23.72 9.13 -39.20
CA GLU A 144 24.65 8.20 -39.84
C GLU A 144 25.61 7.54 -38.84
N ARG A 145 25.77 6.21 -38.95
CA ARG A 145 26.71 5.44 -38.12
C ARG A 145 28.16 5.86 -38.39
N ILE A 146 28.92 6.01 -37.32
CA ILE A 146 30.33 6.44 -37.34
C ILE A 146 31.23 5.20 -37.45
N PRO A 147 32.00 5.02 -38.53
CA PRO A 147 32.94 3.92 -38.67
C PRO A 147 34.03 3.93 -37.58
N ARG A 148 34.44 2.76 -37.11
CA ARG A 148 35.48 2.64 -36.05
C ARG A 148 36.79 3.36 -36.38
N ASN A 149 37.22 3.33 -37.64
CA ASN A 149 38.42 4.03 -38.10
C ASN A 149 38.27 5.56 -38.07
N GLU A 150 37.05 6.10 -38.22
CA GLU A 150 36.75 7.52 -38.04
C GLU A 150 36.84 7.89 -36.56
N ILE A 151 36.28 7.07 -35.67
CA ILE A 151 36.38 7.27 -34.21
C ILE A 151 37.84 7.25 -33.76
N ALA A 152 38.67 6.35 -34.30
CA ALA A 152 40.10 6.31 -34.01
C ALA A 152 40.85 7.60 -34.42
N LYS A 153 40.38 8.30 -35.47
CA LYS A 153 40.91 9.63 -35.84
C LYS A 153 40.48 10.70 -34.84
N TYR A 154 39.22 10.67 -34.39
CA TYR A 154 38.75 11.54 -33.30
C TYR A 154 39.54 11.31 -32.02
N ASP A 155 39.72 10.05 -31.60
CA ASP A 155 40.52 9.64 -30.44
C ASP A 155 41.94 10.24 -30.52
N CYS A 156 42.62 10.12 -31.65
CA CYS A 156 43.95 10.70 -31.86
C CYS A 156 44.00 12.22 -31.63
N GLU A 157 43.09 12.99 -32.22
CA GLU A 157 43.08 14.46 -32.09
C GLU A 157 42.61 14.94 -30.72
N LEU A 158 41.65 14.24 -30.12
CA LEU A 158 41.13 14.54 -28.79
C LEU A 158 42.16 14.22 -27.71
N MET A 159 42.85 13.08 -27.82
CA MET A 159 43.94 12.69 -26.94
C MET A 159 45.10 13.70 -26.99
N LYS A 160 45.49 14.19 -28.19
CA LYS A 160 46.52 15.24 -28.31
C LYS A 160 46.10 16.51 -27.57
N THR A 161 44.85 16.92 -27.73
CA THR A 161 44.33 18.13 -27.07
C THR A 161 44.24 17.94 -25.56
N PHE A 162 43.77 16.78 -25.10
CA PHE A 162 43.73 16.41 -23.70
C PHE A 162 45.13 16.46 -23.06
N LYS A 163 46.12 15.78 -23.67
CA LYS A 163 47.50 15.76 -23.16
C LYS A 163 48.11 17.16 -23.03
N LYS A 164 47.91 18.04 -24.02
CA LYS A 164 48.36 19.44 -23.98
C LYS A 164 47.77 20.21 -22.79
N VAL A 165 46.53 19.93 -22.41
CA VAL A 165 45.82 20.65 -21.35
C VAL A 165 46.04 20.05 -19.96
N SER A 166 46.40 18.76 -19.88
CA SER A 166 46.44 17.98 -18.65
C SER A 166 47.83 17.80 -18.03
N GLU A 167 48.86 18.49 -18.55
CA GLU A 167 50.30 18.31 -18.24
C GLU A 167 50.69 18.37 -16.74
N ASN A 168 49.80 18.83 -15.85
CA ASN A 168 50.11 19.06 -14.42
C ASN A 168 49.28 18.24 -13.41
N SER A 169 48.48 17.27 -13.85
CA SER A 169 47.61 16.48 -12.95
C SER A 169 47.52 15.00 -13.36
N PRO A 170 47.37 14.05 -12.42
CA PRO A 170 47.12 12.64 -12.72
C PRO A 170 45.73 12.49 -13.32
N THR A 171 45.67 12.44 -14.65
CA THR A 171 44.43 12.46 -15.43
C THR A 171 44.37 11.28 -16.39
N TYR A 172 43.16 10.81 -16.69
CA TYR A 172 42.93 9.71 -17.64
C TYR A 172 41.92 10.14 -18.71
N TYR A 173 42.14 9.68 -19.93
CA TYR A 173 41.24 9.86 -21.06
C TYR A 173 40.97 8.50 -21.67
N GLU A 174 39.70 8.19 -21.95
CA GLU A 174 39.33 6.98 -22.67
C GLU A 174 38.06 7.18 -23.51
N VAL A 175 38.06 6.67 -24.73
CA VAL A 175 36.86 6.53 -25.56
C VAL A 175 36.12 5.27 -25.12
N VAL A 176 34.91 5.43 -24.60
CA VAL A 176 34.11 4.37 -23.98
C VAL A 176 32.96 3.93 -24.90
N GLY A 177 31.85 3.47 -24.34
CA GLY A 177 30.66 3.13 -25.13
C GLY A 177 30.87 1.94 -26.05
N SER A 178 30.20 1.99 -27.20
CA SER A 178 30.26 0.92 -28.20
C SER A 178 31.67 0.73 -28.80
N TYR A 179 32.48 1.79 -28.84
CA TYR A 179 33.86 1.72 -29.32
C TYR A 179 34.72 0.82 -28.42
N ARG A 180 34.64 0.99 -27.09
CA ARG A 180 35.36 0.14 -26.13
C ARG A 180 34.84 -1.30 -26.10
N ARG A 181 33.57 -1.53 -26.45
CA ARG A 181 33.01 -2.89 -26.65
C ARG A 181 33.45 -3.55 -27.97
N GLY A 182 34.27 -2.90 -28.79
CA GLY A 182 34.76 -3.48 -30.06
C GLY A 182 33.80 -3.35 -31.24
N ALA A 183 32.78 -2.48 -31.18
CA ALA A 183 31.87 -2.29 -32.32
C ALA A 183 32.61 -1.76 -33.55
N THR A 184 32.20 -2.23 -34.74
CA THR A 184 32.73 -1.81 -36.04
C THR A 184 32.23 -0.42 -36.47
N ASN A 185 31.11 0.03 -35.89
CA ASN A 185 30.59 1.38 -36.01
C ASN A 185 29.80 1.79 -34.74
N SER A 186 29.71 3.09 -34.48
CA SER A 186 29.02 3.70 -33.32
C SER A 186 27.96 4.71 -33.74
N GLY A 187 27.08 5.12 -32.82
CA GLY A 187 26.07 6.15 -33.10
C GLY A 187 26.55 7.54 -32.71
N ASP A 188 27.28 7.59 -31.61
CA ASP A 188 27.95 8.72 -31.03
C ASP A 188 29.35 8.29 -30.55
N ILE A 189 30.17 9.28 -30.18
CA ILE A 189 31.49 9.08 -29.60
C ILE A 189 31.40 9.45 -28.12
N ASP A 190 31.48 8.44 -27.24
CA ASP A 190 31.43 8.61 -25.79
C ASP A 190 32.85 8.72 -25.22
N ILE A 191 33.13 9.74 -24.42
CA ILE A 191 34.46 10.02 -23.90
C ILE A 191 34.40 10.29 -22.41
N ILE A 192 35.28 9.63 -21.65
CA ILE A 192 35.49 9.94 -20.24
C ILE A 192 36.80 10.69 -20.07
N ILE A 193 36.74 11.81 -19.37
CA ILE A 193 37.87 12.56 -18.84
C ILE A 193 37.87 12.40 -17.32
N THR A 194 38.97 11.88 -16.79
CA THR A 194 39.16 11.65 -15.36
C THR A 194 40.16 12.63 -14.80
N SER A 195 39.78 13.37 -13.76
CA SER A 195 40.66 14.27 -13.02
C SER A 195 40.04 14.56 -11.66
N ASP A 196 40.85 14.85 -10.64
CA ASP A 196 40.34 15.42 -9.39
C ASP A 196 40.26 16.96 -9.46
N ASP A 197 40.91 17.56 -10.46
CA ASP A 197 40.72 18.95 -10.85
C ASP A 197 39.67 19.05 -11.96
N ARG A 198 38.46 19.51 -11.61
CA ARG A 198 37.34 19.69 -12.53
C ARG A 198 37.62 20.75 -13.61
N SER A 199 38.49 21.71 -13.33
CA SER A 199 38.79 22.76 -14.32
C SER A 199 39.50 22.22 -15.56
N VAL A 200 40.18 21.05 -15.47
CA VAL A 200 40.70 20.32 -16.63
C VAL A 200 39.60 20.04 -17.66
N PHE A 201 38.42 19.61 -17.22
CA PHE A 201 37.30 19.29 -18.11
C PHE A 201 36.88 20.48 -18.95
N HIS A 202 36.70 21.64 -18.30
CA HIS A 202 36.33 22.87 -18.99
C HIS A 202 37.44 23.37 -19.92
N ARG A 203 38.71 23.36 -19.47
CA ARG A 203 39.85 23.77 -20.32
C ARG A 203 39.96 22.92 -21.59
N VAL A 204 39.76 21.59 -21.49
CA VAL A 204 39.78 20.70 -22.66
C VAL A 204 38.66 21.06 -23.63
N LEU A 205 37.44 21.26 -23.13
CA LEU A 205 36.30 21.67 -23.96
C LEU A 205 36.53 23.03 -24.62
N ASP A 206 37.05 24.01 -23.89
CA ASP A 206 37.32 25.35 -24.40
C ASP A 206 38.43 25.35 -25.47
N GLU A 207 39.49 24.56 -25.29
CA GLU A 207 40.53 24.36 -26.31
C GLU A 207 39.95 23.70 -27.58
N LEU A 208 39.05 22.73 -27.44
CA LEU A 208 38.39 22.08 -28.58
C LEU A 208 37.42 23.00 -29.33
N ILE A 209 36.75 23.91 -28.62
CA ILE A 209 35.91 24.97 -29.21
C ILE A 209 36.80 25.98 -29.95
N SER A 210 37.91 26.41 -29.32
CA SER A 210 38.90 27.32 -29.93
C SER A 210 39.45 26.77 -31.24
N LYS A 211 39.77 25.47 -31.27
CA LYS A 211 40.23 24.75 -32.47
C LYS A 211 39.14 24.55 -33.54
N LYS A 212 37.89 24.95 -33.27
CA LYS A 212 36.71 24.69 -34.12
C LYS A 212 36.48 23.20 -34.40
N MET A 213 37.00 22.34 -33.52
CA MET A 213 36.71 20.91 -33.57
C MET A 213 35.33 20.66 -32.99
N ILE A 214 35.00 21.31 -31.87
CA ILE A 214 33.61 21.46 -31.41
C ILE A 214 33.00 22.63 -32.16
N ILE A 215 31.96 22.35 -32.95
CA ILE A 215 31.30 23.36 -33.78
C ILE A 215 29.99 23.87 -33.17
N GLU A 216 29.35 23.06 -32.32
CA GLU A 216 28.14 23.44 -31.60
C GLU A 216 28.14 22.79 -30.22
N VAL A 217 27.62 23.50 -29.22
CA VAL A 217 27.42 22.98 -27.87
C VAL A 217 25.93 22.72 -27.67
N LEU A 218 25.57 21.45 -27.49
CA LEU A 218 24.18 21.02 -27.31
C LEU A 218 23.74 21.14 -25.84
N SER A 219 24.67 20.86 -24.92
CA SER A 219 24.49 21.04 -23.48
C SER A 219 25.86 21.11 -22.82
N ARG A 220 26.06 22.00 -21.85
CA ARG A 220 27.33 22.17 -21.13
C ARG A 220 27.07 22.20 -19.63
N GLY A 221 27.37 21.09 -18.96
CA GLY A 221 27.35 20.98 -17.50
C GLY A 221 28.73 20.63 -16.95
N ASP A 222 28.81 20.59 -15.62
CA ASP A 222 30.06 20.37 -14.87
C ASP A 222 30.55 18.91 -14.92
N THR A 223 29.64 17.97 -15.19
CA THR A 223 29.95 16.53 -15.25
C THR A 223 29.70 15.93 -16.63
N LYS A 224 28.97 16.63 -17.51
CA LYS A 224 28.63 16.18 -18.86
C LYS A 224 28.53 17.34 -19.82
N CYS A 225 29.14 17.20 -21.00
CA CYS A 225 29.04 18.15 -22.10
C CYS A 225 28.70 17.39 -23.39
N LEU A 226 27.61 17.79 -24.04
CA LEU A 226 27.09 17.20 -25.28
C LEU A 226 27.39 18.17 -26.40
N VAL A 227 28.07 17.72 -27.46
CA VAL A 227 28.51 18.60 -28.53
C VAL A 227 28.36 17.97 -29.91
N VAL A 228 28.39 18.82 -30.93
CA VAL A 228 28.60 18.43 -32.32
C VAL A 228 30.02 18.79 -32.69
N ALA A 229 30.78 17.82 -33.21
CA ALA A 229 32.19 17.98 -33.53
C ALA A 229 32.53 17.52 -34.94
N LYS A 230 33.55 18.15 -35.54
CA LYS A 230 34.11 17.81 -36.85
C LYS A 230 35.62 17.66 -36.75
N LEU A 231 36.18 16.61 -37.36
CA LEU A 231 37.63 16.45 -37.49
C LEU A 231 38.26 17.56 -38.35
N THR A 232 37.58 17.92 -39.44
CA THR A 232 37.96 19.01 -40.33
C THR A 232 36.71 19.76 -40.79
N PRO A 233 36.79 21.00 -41.29
CA PRO A 233 35.62 21.73 -41.80
C PRO A 233 34.81 20.96 -42.87
N ARG A 234 35.45 20.05 -43.61
CA ARG A 234 34.83 19.19 -44.64
C ARG A 234 34.32 17.85 -44.12
N SER A 235 34.65 17.49 -42.87
CA SER A 235 34.17 16.25 -42.25
C SER A 235 32.69 16.34 -41.89
N LYS A 236 32.06 15.16 -41.80
CA LYS A 236 30.69 15.04 -41.28
C LYS A 236 30.64 15.47 -39.81
N ALA A 237 29.53 16.08 -39.43
CA ALA A 237 29.27 16.48 -38.06
C ALA A 237 28.92 15.27 -37.19
N ARG A 238 29.71 14.96 -36.17
CA ARG A 238 29.46 13.83 -35.28
C ARG A 238 29.04 14.30 -33.90
N ARG A 239 28.10 13.58 -33.29
CA ARG A 239 27.76 13.78 -31.88
C ARG A 239 28.87 13.19 -31.01
N VAL A 240 29.37 14.00 -30.08
CA VAL A 240 30.38 13.60 -29.11
C VAL A 240 29.87 13.93 -27.70
N ASP A 241 29.87 12.91 -26.84
CA ASP A 241 29.45 13.00 -25.46
C ASP A 241 30.71 12.99 -24.58
N PHE A 242 30.99 14.11 -23.92
CA PHE A 242 32.09 14.23 -22.95
C PHE A 242 31.52 14.07 -21.53
N MET A 243 32.10 13.16 -20.77
CA MET A 243 31.78 12.94 -19.36
C MET A 243 33.01 13.19 -18.49
N PHE A 244 32.80 13.82 -17.34
CA PHE A 244 33.81 14.01 -16.32
C PHE A 244 33.59 13.06 -15.16
N THR A 245 34.68 12.46 -14.66
CA THR A 245 34.66 11.64 -13.46
C THR A 245 35.89 11.91 -12.59
N THR A 246 35.77 11.65 -11.30
CA THR A 246 36.92 11.71 -10.38
C THR A 246 37.66 10.38 -10.37
N ARG A 247 38.90 10.34 -9.87
CA ARG A 247 39.66 9.07 -9.82
C ARG A 247 38.96 7.99 -9.00
N LYS A 248 38.21 8.37 -7.95
CA LYS A 248 37.44 7.45 -7.11
C LYS A 248 36.22 6.85 -7.81
N GLU A 249 35.65 7.58 -8.76
CA GLU A 249 34.43 7.18 -9.47
C GLU A 249 34.73 6.49 -10.80
N TYR A 250 35.97 6.63 -11.29
CA TYR A 250 36.41 6.09 -12.58
C TYR A 250 36.01 4.63 -12.84
N PRO A 251 36.23 3.66 -11.91
CA PRO A 251 35.85 2.26 -12.16
C PRO A 251 34.34 2.08 -12.39
N PHE A 252 33.50 2.87 -11.73
CA PHE A 252 32.06 2.83 -11.87
C PHE A 252 31.61 3.52 -13.15
N ALA A 253 32.19 4.67 -13.46
CA ALA A 253 31.90 5.43 -14.66
C ALA A 253 32.25 4.63 -15.92
N ILE A 254 33.45 4.05 -15.99
CA ILE A 254 33.86 3.27 -17.16
C ILE A 254 33.01 2.01 -17.34
N LEU A 255 32.63 1.33 -16.26
CA LEU A 255 31.69 0.21 -16.32
C LEU A 255 30.32 0.65 -16.85
N TYR A 256 29.78 1.73 -16.29
CA TYR A 256 28.46 2.27 -16.62
C TYR A 256 28.40 2.75 -18.08
N PHE A 257 29.39 3.49 -18.55
CA PHE A 257 29.39 4.01 -19.92
C PHE A 257 29.87 2.99 -20.96
N THR A 258 30.52 1.89 -20.56
CA THR A 258 30.90 0.82 -21.50
C THR A 258 29.87 -0.29 -21.61
N GLY A 259 29.03 -0.54 -20.59
CA GLY A 259 27.99 -1.56 -20.66
C GLY A 259 26.90 -1.25 -21.71
N SER A 260 26.33 -2.30 -22.33
CA SER A 260 25.08 -2.12 -23.07
C SER A 260 23.95 -1.73 -22.12
N LYS A 261 22.87 -1.11 -22.63
CA LYS A 261 21.69 -0.74 -21.82
C LYS A 261 21.17 -1.94 -21.01
N ASP A 262 21.10 -3.11 -21.64
CA ASP A 262 20.60 -4.33 -21.04
C ASP A 262 21.59 -4.85 -19.98
N PHE A 263 22.89 -4.88 -20.28
CA PHE A 263 23.95 -5.25 -19.33
C PHE A 263 23.93 -4.37 -18.07
N ASN A 264 23.88 -3.05 -18.22
CA ASN A 264 23.83 -2.11 -17.10
C ASN A 264 22.55 -2.23 -16.28
N THR A 265 21.42 -2.56 -16.92
CA THR A 265 20.14 -2.76 -16.22
C THR A 265 20.19 -4.01 -15.34
N ALA A 266 20.73 -5.10 -15.87
CA ALA A 266 20.92 -6.34 -15.12
C ALA A 266 21.93 -6.19 -13.97
N MET A 267 23.06 -5.50 -14.17
CA MET A 267 24.01 -5.18 -13.08
C MET A 267 23.35 -4.41 -11.94
N ARG A 268 22.56 -3.39 -12.26
CA ARG A 268 21.85 -2.59 -11.25
C ARG A 268 20.76 -3.41 -10.54
N ALA A 269 20.03 -4.26 -11.27
CA ALA A 269 19.05 -5.16 -10.68
C ALA A 269 19.71 -6.16 -9.72
N HIS A 270 20.89 -6.71 -10.06
CA HIS A 270 21.65 -7.59 -9.18
C HIS A 270 22.14 -6.86 -7.93
N ALA A 271 22.74 -5.67 -8.05
CA ALA A 271 23.12 -4.85 -6.91
C ALA A 271 21.92 -4.59 -5.97
N LEU A 272 20.74 -4.32 -6.53
CA LEU A 272 19.50 -4.11 -5.77
C LEU A 272 19.05 -5.35 -5.00
N ARG A 273 19.27 -6.56 -5.54
CA ARG A 273 19.03 -7.82 -4.82
C ARG A 273 19.97 -7.97 -3.62
N MET A 274 21.19 -7.43 -3.72
CA MET A 274 22.17 -7.39 -2.63
C MET A 274 21.97 -6.21 -1.66
N GLY A 275 20.86 -5.47 -1.75
CA GLY A 275 20.56 -4.36 -0.85
C GLY A 275 21.30 -3.05 -1.15
N MET A 276 21.94 -2.93 -2.31
CA MET A 276 22.69 -1.75 -2.75
C MET A 276 22.11 -1.21 -4.07
N SER A 277 22.17 0.09 -4.33
CA SER A 277 22.06 0.62 -5.69
C SER A 277 23.45 0.91 -6.23
N MET A 278 23.59 0.89 -7.56
CA MET A 278 24.84 1.18 -8.25
C MET A 278 24.57 2.17 -9.38
N ASN A 279 25.45 3.14 -9.55
CA ASN A 279 25.46 4.09 -10.66
C ASN A 279 26.90 4.41 -11.08
N GLU A 280 27.09 5.36 -11.98
CA GLU A 280 28.39 5.82 -12.47
C GLU A 280 29.31 6.44 -11.40
N HIS A 281 28.75 6.78 -10.23
CA HIS A 281 29.48 7.41 -9.11
C HIS A 281 29.84 6.44 -7.98
N GLY A 282 29.30 5.21 -7.98
CA GLY A 282 29.56 4.24 -6.92
C GLY A 282 28.35 3.39 -6.53
N PHE A 283 28.52 2.72 -5.38
CA PHE A 283 27.43 2.05 -4.69
C PHE A 283 26.76 2.99 -3.67
N THR A 284 25.47 2.80 -3.47
CA THR A 284 24.69 3.48 -2.42
C THR A 284 23.89 2.43 -1.66
N ASN A 285 23.91 2.50 -0.33
CA ASN A 285 23.13 1.58 0.48
C ASN A 285 21.65 1.95 0.36
N LYS A 286 20.81 0.98 -0.02
CA LYS A 286 19.40 1.24 -0.31
C LYS A 286 18.58 1.57 0.95
N LEU A 287 19.05 1.14 2.12
CA LEU A 287 18.36 1.33 3.39
C LEU A 287 18.51 2.75 3.94
N ASN A 288 19.68 3.37 3.79
CA ASN A 288 19.99 4.68 4.38
C ASN A 288 20.43 5.74 3.35
N GLN A 289 20.45 5.39 2.06
CA GLN A 289 20.90 6.24 0.95
C GLN A 289 22.33 6.79 1.09
N GLN A 290 23.14 6.23 1.99
CA GLN A 290 24.55 6.64 2.14
C GLN A 290 25.39 6.02 1.02
N LYS A 291 26.28 6.83 0.44
CA LYS A 291 27.28 6.37 -0.53
C LYS A 291 28.18 5.34 0.17
N ILE A 292 28.22 4.13 -0.37
CA ILE A 292 29.13 3.09 0.12
C ILE A 292 30.48 3.39 -0.49
N VAL A 293 31.41 3.85 0.34
CA VAL A 293 32.77 4.14 -0.08
C VAL A 293 33.60 2.87 0.07
N TYR A 294 33.89 2.23 -1.05
CA TYR A 294 34.90 1.18 -1.13
C TYR A 294 36.24 1.82 -1.50
N ASN A 295 37.12 2.00 -0.52
CA ASN A 295 38.48 2.49 -0.77
C ASN A 295 39.32 1.48 -1.57
N ASP A 296 38.85 0.24 -1.68
CA ASP A 296 39.49 -0.88 -2.35
C ASP A 296 38.97 -1.13 -3.77
N VAL A 297 38.02 -0.33 -4.28
CA VAL A 297 37.59 -0.41 -5.69
C VAL A 297 38.45 0.54 -6.51
N VAL A 298 39.40 -0.04 -7.25
CA VAL A 298 40.36 0.70 -8.09
C VAL A 298 40.22 0.35 -9.57
N MET A 299 39.58 -0.77 -9.90
CA MET A 299 39.30 -1.19 -11.27
C MET A 299 37.92 -1.85 -11.42
N GLU A 300 37.45 -2.01 -12.67
CA GLU A 300 36.14 -2.59 -12.96
C GLU A 300 35.97 -3.98 -12.32
N LYS A 301 37.03 -4.80 -12.30
CA LYS A 301 37.02 -6.15 -11.72
C LYS A 301 36.58 -6.16 -10.27
N ASP A 302 37.02 -5.18 -9.49
CA ASP A 302 36.70 -5.08 -8.06
C ASP A 302 35.19 -4.90 -7.85
N ILE A 303 34.50 -4.22 -8.77
CA ILE A 303 33.04 -4.06 -8.73
C ILE A 303 32.35 -5.42 -8.89
N PHE A 304 32.82 -6.27 -9.81
CA PHE A 304 32.26 -7.62 -9.99
C PHE A 304 32.56 -8.48 -8.76
N ASP A 305 33.76 -8.36 -8.18
CA ASP A 305 34.12 -9.08 -6.97
C ASP A 305 33.24 -8.66 -5.77
N LYS A 306 32.94 -7.36 -5.61
CA LYS A 306 31.99 -6.87 -4.60
C LYS A 306 30.56 -7.35 -4.80
N LEU A 307 30.18 -7.62 -6.05
CA LEU A 307 28.89 -8.16 -6.42
C LEU A 307 28.87 -9.69 -6.46
N ASN A 308 29.94 -10.39 -6.08
CA ASN A 308 30.05 -11.86 -6.19
C ASN A 308 29.78 -12.37 -7.63
N LEU A 309 30.21 -11.61 -8.63
CA LEU A 309 30.07 -11.93 -10.05
C LEU A 309 31.41 -12.32 -10.67
N VAL A 310 31.37 -13.16 -11.70
CA VAL A 310 32.52 -13.38 -12.60
C VAL A 310 32.75 -12.12 -13.44
N TYR A 311 34.00 -11.65 -13.51
CA TYR A 311 34.35 -10.46 -14.30
C TYR A 311 34.09 -10.67 -15.80
N VAL A 312 33.39 -9.72 -16.41
CA VAL A 312 33.08 -9.71 -17.84
C VAL A 312 33.92 -8.64 -18.55
N PRO A 313 34.81 -9.01 -19.49
CA PRO A 313 35.61 -8.05 -20.22
C PRO A 313 34.74 -7.20 -21.16
N PRO A 314 35.15 -5.97 -21.53
CA PRO A 314 34.32 -5.01 -22.26
C PRO A 314 33.71 -5.53 -23.57
N ASP A 315 34.45 -6.30 -24.36
CA ASP A 315 34.03 -6.89 -25.64
C ASP A 315 32.93 -7.96 -25.47
N LYS A 316 32.75 -8.48 -24.25
CA LYS A 316 31.72 -9.46 -23.91
C LYS A 316 30.49 -8.85 -23.22
N ARG A 317 30.45 -7.53 -22.98
CA ARG A 317 29.32 -6.84 -22.31
C ARG A 317 28.17 -6.54 -23.29
N ILE A 318 27.69 -7.57 -23.96
CA ILE A 318 26.75 -7.47 -25.07
C ILE A 318 25.30 -7.42 -24.52
N ASP A 319 24.95 -8.29 -23.57
CA ASP A 319 23.58 -8.40 -23.03
C ASP A 319 23.54 -8.93 -21.58
N GLY A 320 22.30 -9.19 -21.11
CA GLY A 320 22.00 -9.71 -19.77
C GLY A 320 22.47 -11.15 -19.48
N ARG A 321 22.95 -11.92 -20.45
CA ARG A 321 23.44 -13.31 -20.24
C ARG A 321 24.88 -13.39 -19.82
N SER A 322 25.58 -12.26 -19.86
CA SER A 322 27.00 -12.23 -19.56
C SER A 322 27.31 -12.43 -18.06
N PHE A 323 26.30 -12.53 -17.19
CA PHE A 323 26.46 -12.68 -15.73
C PHE A 323 26.53 -14.13 -15.28
N VAL A 324 27.54 -14.44 -14.48
CA VAL A 324 27.64 -15.70 -13.74
C VAL A 324 27.90 -15.38 -12.27
N GLU A 325 27.03 -15.83 -11.37
CA GLU A 325 27.20 -15.69 -9.91
C GLU A 325 28.27 -16.69 -9.41
N LYS A 326 29.16 -16.26 -8.51
CA LYS A 326 30.17 -17.14 -7.89
C LYS A 326 29.48 -18.05 -6.87
N ILE A 327 29.48 -19.36 -7.10
CA ILE A 327 28.97 -20.36 -6.13
C ILE A 327 30.04 -20.64 -5.09
N SER A 328 29.77 -20.42 -3.79
CA SER A 328 30.67 -20.79 -2.70
C SER A 328 30.01 -21.70 -1.66
N LYS A 329 30.71 -22.79 -1.33
CA LYS A 329 30.41 -23.80 -0.30
C LYS A 329 30.81 -23.29 1.10
N ASP A 330 29.90 -23.48 2.06
CA ASP A 330 30.04 -23.74 3.51
C ASP A 330 30.95 -22.92 4.46
N ASN A 331 30.31 -22.62 5.61
CA ASN A 331 30.75 -22.78 7.02
C ASN A 331 31.40 -21.65 7.88
N THR A 332 30.60 -21.23 8.87
CA THR A 332 30.78 -21.21 10.35
C THR A 332 31.89 -20.41 11.09
N SER A 333 31.42 -19.59 12.06
CA SER A 333 31.84 -19.49 13.49
C SER A 333 32.60 -18.25 14.03
N THR A 334 31.93 -17.57 14.99
CA THR A 334 32.41 -16.86 16.24
C THR A 334 33.23 -15.55 16.16
N SER A 335 33.09 -14.51 17.01
CA SER A 335 32.36 -14.27 18.30
C SER A 335 32.28 -12.75 18.65
N MET A 336 31.11 -12.22 19.10
CA MET A 336 30.75 -11.62 20.43
C MET A 336 31.54 -10.38 20.92
N ILE A 337 31.00 -9.27 21.44
CA ILE A 337 29.68 -8.82 21.96
C ILE A 337 29.61 -7.27 21.76
N ASP A 338 28.40 -6.70 21.76
CA ASP A 338 28.00 -5.28 21.84
C ASP A 338 27.41 -4.58 20.58
N LYS A 339 26.91 -5.36 19.61
CA LYS A 339 26.19 -4.85 18.41
C LYS A 339 24.85 -5.55 18.09
N SER A 340 24.29 -6.34 19.01
CA SER A 340 23.17 -7.26 18.69
C SER A 340 21.80 -6.57 18.54
N ILE A 341 21.48 -5.56 19.36
CA ILE A 341 20.15 -4.93 19.36
C ILE A 341 19.87 -4.14 18.09
N ILE A 342 20.89 -3.43 17.57
CA ILE A 342 20.78 -2.68 16.32
C ILE A 342 20.51 -3.63 15.15
N ASN A 343 21.13 -4.82 15.11
CA ASN A 343 20.85 -5.81 14.07
C ASN A 343 19.42 -6.36 14.16
N TYR A 344 18.89 -6.58 15.36
CA TYR A 344 17.50 -7.00 15.53
C TYR A 344 16.50 -5.92 15.13
N ILE A 345 16.83 -4.65 15.39
CA ILE A 345 16.07 -3.48 14.90
C ILE A 345 16.08 -3.44 13.37
N GLN A 346 17.24 -3.62 12.72
CA GLN A 346 17.34 -3.62 11.26
C GLN A 346 16.63 -4.83 10.63
N ASP A 347 16.79 -6.02 11.21
CA ASP A 347 16.09 -7.23 10.79
C ASP A 347 14.57 -7.04 10.89
N PHE A 348 14.07 -6.44 11.97
CA PHE A 348 12.66 -6.11 12.11
C PHE A 348 12.19 -5.13 11.02
N LYS A 349 12.97 -4.10 10.68
CA LYS A 349 12.63 -3.15 9.60
C LYS A 349 12.57 -3.81 8.23
N GLN A 350 13.41 -4.82 7.98
CA GLN A 350 13.49 -5.52 6.71
C GLN A 350 12.47 -6.67 6.57
N ASN A 351 12.24 -7.42 7.66
CA ASN A 351 11.49 -8.68 7.64
C ASN A 351 10.20 -8.63 8.49
N GLY A 352 9.91 -7.48 9.10
CA GLY A 352 8.69 -7.17 9.85
C GLY A 352 8.49 -8.02 11.10
N MET A 353 7.22 -8.20 11.48
CA MET A 353 6.78 -8.93 12.69
C MET A 353 7.33 -10.36 12.83
N SER A 354 7.84 -10.96 11.76
CA SER A 354 8.44 -12.30 11.79
C SER A 354 9.70 -12.35 12.67
N VAL A 355 10.41 -11.22 12.82
CA VAL A 355 11.62 -11.08 13.62
C VAL A 355 11.29 -10.99 15.09
N LEU A 356 10.41 -10.08 15.50
CA LEU A 356 9.98 -9.93 16.89
C LEU A 356 9.39 -11.23 17.47
N LYS A 357 8.76 -12.06 16.62
CA LYS A 357 8.26 -13.39 16.99
C LYS A 357 9.34 -14.40 17.36
N LYS A 358 10.56 -14.22 16.88
CA LYS A 358 11.73 -15.07 17.13
C LYS A 358 12.61 -14.55 18.28
N LEU A 359 12.42 -13.30 18.71
CA LEU A 359 13.17 -12.70 19.81
C LEU A 359 12.56 -13.04 21.18
N ASN A 360 13.41 -13.08 22.20
CA ASN A 360 12.98 -13.27 23.58
C ASN A 360 12.52 -11.94 24.21
N GLU A 361 11.88 -12.02 25.37
CA GLU A 361 11.32 -10.86 26.08
C GLU A 361 12.38 -9.80 26.39
N GLU A 362 13.54 -10.22 26.89
CA GLU A 362 14.64 -9.35 27.30
C GLU A 362 15.19 -8.53 26.12
N THR A 363 15.42 -9.18 24.98
CA THR A 363 15.86 -8.52 23.74
C THR A 363 14.81 -7.55 23.19
N ILE A 364 13.52 -7.89 23.27
CA ILE A 364 12.44 -6.99 22.82
C ILE A 364 12.34 -5.77 23.73
N MET A 365 12.49 -5.94 25.05
CA MET A 365 12.52 -4.83 25.99
C MET A 365 13.76 -3.95 25.78
N GLU A 366 14.94 -4.54 25.51
CA GLU A 366 16.14 -3.77 25.14
C GLU A 366 15.97 -2.99 23.83
N ILE A 367 15.30 -3.56 22.81
CA ILE A 367 14.95 -2.84 21.58
C ILE A 367 14.10 -1.61 21.91
N ILE A 368 13.09 -1.77 22.77
CA ILE A 368 12.21 -0.66 23.19
C ILE A 368 12.99 0.39 23.99
N THR A 369 13.85 -0.03 24.92
CA THR A 369 14.67 0.86 25.75
C THR A 369 15.67 1.65 24.91
N GLN A 370 16.42 1.00 24.01
CA GLN A 370 17.38 1.68 23.14
C GLN A 370 16.70 2.56 22.08
N ALA A 371 15.55 2.14 21.55
CA ALA A 371 14.79 2.97 20.62
C ALA A 371 14.22 4.22 21.31
N ASN A 372 13.75 4.11 22.55
CA ASN A 372 13.35 5.26 23.37
C ASN A 372 14.53 6.18 23.69
N ASP A 373 15.67 5.65 24.13
CA ASP A 373 16.85 6.44 24.47
C ASP A 373 17.39 7.19 23.24
N ALA A 374 17.47 6.52 22.09
CA ALA A 374 17.85 7.17 20.83
C ALA A 374 16.83 8.21 20.33
N TYR A 375 15.55 8.06 20.68
CA TYR A 375 14.50 9.04 20.35
C TYR A 375 14.56 10.28 21.24
N TYR A 376 14.94 10.15 22.52
CA TYR A 376 14.96 11.26 23.48
C TYR A 376 16.33 11.93 23.66
N ASN A 377 17.43 11.21 23.47
CA ASN A 377 18.80 11.66 23.78
C ASN A 377 19.76 11.68 22.58
N SER A 378 19.34 11.20 21.40
CA SER A 378 20.16 11.19 20.17
C SER A 378 19.46 11.92 19.02
N ASN A 379 20.23 12.56 18.14
CA ASN A 379 19.71 13.26 16.94
C ASN A 379 19.25 12.30 15.82
N ASN A 380 19.22 10.98 16.05
CA ASN A 380 18.91 9.97 15.03
C ASN A 380 18.08 8.81 15.62
N PRO A 381 16.75 8.76 15.40
CA PRO A 381 15.89 7.71 15.96
C PRO A 381 16.13 6.35 15.28
N LEU A 382 16.22 5.28 16.08
CA LEU A 382 16.51 3.92 15.58
C LEU A 382 15.29 3.26 14.89
N LEU A 383 14.08 3.61 15.34
CA LEU A 383 12.79 3.19 14.79
C LEU A 383 11.95 4.44 14.47
N SER A 384 11.16 4.40 13.40
CA SER A 384 10.11 5.42 13.19
C SER A 384 8.96 5.20 14.17
N ASP A 385 8.13 6.22 14.42
CA ASP A 385 7.02 6.13 15.38
C ASP A 385 6.09 4.94 15.11
N ASN A 386 5.76 4.67 13.84
CA ASN A 386 4.94 3.51 13.46
C ASN A 386 5.67 2.17 13.71
N GLU A 387 6.98 2.10 13.46
CA GLU A 387 7.78 0.88 13.68
C GLU A 387 7.97 0.63 15.18
N PHE A 388 8.16 1.70 15.96
CA PHE A 388 8.23 1.66 17.41
C PHE A 388 6.90 1.25 18.02
N ASP A 389 5.78 1.82 17.55
CA ASP A 389 4.43 1.44 17.98
C ASP A 389 4.15 -0.02 17.66
N ILE A 390 4.58 -0.55 16.51
CA ILE A 390 4.45 -1.98 16.19
C ILE A 390 5.26 -2.86 17.16
N VAL A 391 6.50 -2.49 17.50
CA VAL A 391 7.33 -3.24 18.47
C VAL A 391 6.73 -3.18 19.86
N LYS A 392 6.23 -2.00 20.24
CA LYS A 392 5.62 -1.72 21.54
C LYS A 392 4.27 -2.41 21.70
N GLU A 393 3.36 -2.33 20.73
CA GLU A 393 2.08 -3.06 20.73
C GLU A 393 2.31 -4.57 20.72
N TYR A 394 3.35 -5.05 20.02
CA TYR A 394 3.76 -6.44 20.07
C TYR A 394 4.26 -6.86 21.46
N ALA A 395 5.03 -6.00 22.13
CA ALA A 395 5.50 -6.25 23.48
C ALA A 395 4.38 -6.14 24.53
N GLU A 396 3.49 -5.15 24.41
CA GLU A 396 2.32 -4.93 25.29
C GLU A 396 1.31 -6.08 25.16
N SER A 397 1.06 -6.57 23.94
CA SER A 397 0.16 -7.71 23.73
C SER A 397 0.72 -9.04 24.23
N LYS A 398 2.04 -9.19 24.33
CA LYS A 398 2.72 -10.46 24.66
C LYS A 398 3.30 -10.51 26.08
N TYR A 399 3.67 -9.36 26.65
CA TYR A 399 4.39 -9.22 27.92
C TYR A 399 3.74 -8.17 28.83
N ALA A 400 2.40 -8.06 28.83
CA ALA A 400 1.59 -7.05 29.52
C ALA A 400 1.86 -6.83 31.03
N LYS A 401 2.55 -7.78 31.70
CA LYS A 401 2.90 -7.71 33.14
C LYS A 401 4.35 -7.26 33.39
N ASN A 402 5.13 -6.99 32.35
CA ASN A 402 6.53 -6.58 32.50
C ASN A 402 6.63 -5.11 32.93
N THR A 403 7.31 -4.85 34.04
CA THR A 403 7.50 -3.53 34.64
C THR A 403 8.32 -2.58 33.76
N ALA A 404 9.12 -3.07 32.81
CA ALA A 404 9.83 -2.25 31.81
C ALA A 404 8.86 -1.56 30.83
N LEU A 405 7.69 -2.13 30.56
CA LEU A 405 6.62 -1.46 29.79
C LEU A 405 5.93 -0.33 30.60
N GLN A 406 6.10 -0.34 31.92
CA GLN A 406 5.64 0.72 32.83
C GLN A 406 6.72 1.78 33.09
N GLN A 407 7.98 1.52 32.73
CA GLN A 407 9.05 2.51 32.70
C GLN A 407 8.99 3.30 31.38
N ILE A 408 8.03 4.23 31.33
CA ILE A 408 8.18 5.41 30.48
C ILE A 408 9.25 6.27 31.17
N GLY A 409 10.22 6.78 30.39
CA GLY A 409 11.40 7.51 30.86
C GLY A 409 11.15 8.61 31.89
N ALA A 410 12.23 9.23 32.38
CA ALA A 410 12.26 10.29 33.38
C ALA A 410 10.93 11.10 33.48
N PRO A 411 10.39 11.27 34.70
CA PRO A 411 8.96 11.31 34.93
C PRO A 411 8.20 12.47 34.25
N VAL A 412 6.93 12.15 33.97
CA VAL A 412 5.69 12.96 33.84
C VAL A 412 5.12 13.25 32.42
N GLY A 413 3.96 12.62 32.16
CA GLY A 413 2.75 13.25 31.60
C GLY A 413 2.59 13.41 30.07
N ARG A 414 1.71 12.62 29.43
CA ARG A 414 1.04 13.07 28.19
C ARG A 414 0.01 14.14 28.60
N ASN A 415 0.15 15.39 28.15
CA ASN A 415 -0.80 16.51 28.37
C ASN A 415 -2.14 16.30 27.62
N LYS A 416 -2.77 15.12 27.78
CA LYS A 416 -4.12 14.87 27.30
C LYS A 416 -5.10 15.59 28.21
N VAL A 417 -6.04 16.30 27.60
CA VAL A 417 -7.04 17.10 28.31
C VAL A 417 -8.40 16.90 27.67
N GLU A 418 -9.45 16.92 28.49
CA GLU A 418 -10.81 17.04 27.98
C GLU A 418 -10.98 18.42 27.35
N LEU A 419 -11.50 18.45 26.12
CA LEU A 419 -11.68 19.68 25.38
C LEU A 419 -12.83 20.49 25.97
N PRO A 420 -12.67 21.82 26.15
CA PRO A 420 -13.77 22.66 26.64
C PRO A 420 -14.95 22.70 25.66
N PHE A 421 -14.69 22.39 24.39
CA PHE A 421 -15.71 22.24 23.35
C PHE A 421 -15.41 21.01 22.50
N ASN A 422 -16.36 20.06 22.43
CA ASN A 422 -16.23 18.86 21.61
C ASN A 422 -16.07 19.21 20.12
N MET A 423 -15.06 18.66 19.46
CA MET A 423 -14.73 18.87 18.04
C MET A 423 -15.13 17.67 17.17
N PRO A 424 -16.43 17.53 16.79
CA PRO A 424 -16.91 16.40 16.01
C PRO A 424 -16.39 16.44 14.55
N SER A 425 -16.52 15.31 13.86
CA SER A 425 -16.21 15.23 12.43
C SER A 425 -17.39 15.75 11.59
N MET A 426 -17.20 15.79 10.27
CA MET A 426 -18.28 16.08 9.31
C MET A 426 -18.76 14.80 8.63
N ASP A 427 -20.07 14.68 8.44
CA ASP A 427 -20.65 13.66 7.57
C ASP A 427 -20.37 13.99 6.10
N LYS A 428 -20.37 12.98 5.23
CA LYS A 428 -19.94 13.13 3.82
C LYS A 428 -21.13 12.92 2.87
N ILE A 429 -21.28 13.79 1.88
CA ILE A 429 -22.23 13.62 0.76
C ILE A 429 -21.42 13.49 -0.54
N LYS A 430 -21.78 12.50 -1.36
CA LYS A 430 -21.19 12.24 -2.69
C LYS A 430 -22.17 12.62 -3.80
N PRO A 431 -21.67 13.01 -5.00
CA PRO A 431 -22.52 13.54 -6.09
C PRO A 431 -23.51 12.51 -6.67
N ASP A 432 -23.25 11.21 -6.52
CA ASP A 432 -23.98 10.10 -7.15
C ASP A 432 -25.20 9.63 -6.34
N THR A 433 -25.69 10.44 -5.41
CA THR A 433 -26.77 10.06 -4.51
C THR A 433 -27.86 11.14 -4.46
N ASN A 434 -29.14 10.73 -4.48
CA ASN A 434 -30.31 11.63 -4.24
C ASN A 434 -30.36 12.20 -2.79
N ILE A 435 -29.22 12.20 -2.09
CA ILE A 435 -29.07 12.62 -0.70
C ILE A 435 -29.06 14.14 -0.60
N LEU A 436 -28.46 14.86 -1.55
CA LEU A 436 -28.40 16.33 -1.52
C LEU A 436 -29.81 16.94 -1.51
N ASP A 437 -30.71 16.46 -2.37
CA ASP A 437 -32.09 16.96 -2.41
C ASP A 437 -32.86 16.64 -1.12
N LYS A 438 -32.60 15.47 -0.52
CA LYS A 438 -33.19 15.12 0.78
C LYS A 438 -32.68 16.04 1.90
N TRP A 439 -31.40 16.38 1.86
CA TRP A 439 -30.79 17.28 2.84
C TRP A 439 -31.32 18.71 2.68
N LYS A 440 -31.42 19.23 1.45
CA LYS A 440 -32.03 20.55 1.14
C LYS A 440 -33.49 20.68 1.57
N ARG A 441 -34.25 19.57 1.56
CA ARG A 441 -35.63 19.56 2.09
C ARG A 441 -35.68 19.72 3.60
N LYS A 442 -34.63 19.31 4.32
CA LYS A 442 -34.53 19.44 5.78
C LYS A 442 -33.91 20.76 6.21
N TYR A 443 -32.94 21.27 5.44
CA TYR A 443 -32.21 22.50 5.68
C TYR A 443 -32.32 23.39 4.45
N GLY A 444 -33.17 24.42 4.54
CA GLY A 444 -33.62 25.19 3.37
C GLY A 444 -32.62 26.21 2.82
N GLY A 445 -31.50 26.45 3.52
CA GLY A 445 -30.57 27.53 3.21
C GLY A 445 -31.02 28.90 3.75
N PRO A 446 -30.29 29.99 3.44
CA PRO A 446 -29.11 30.02 2.57
C PRO A 446 -27.95 29.22 3.16
N TYR A 447 -27.02 28.82 2.30
CA TYR A 447 -25.90 27.95 2.66
C TYR A 447 -24.60 28.74 2.68
N VAL A 448 -23.72 28.40 3.61
CA VAL A 448 -22.33 28.89 3.64
C VAL A 448 -21.42 27.74 3.23
N LEU A 449 -20.71 27.92 2.13
CA LEU A 449 -19.72 26.98 1.63
C LEU A 449 -18.35 27.48 2.08
N SER A 450 -17.51 26.58 2.58
CA SER A 450 -16.11 26.90 2.90
C SER A 450 -15.17 25.79 2.46
N CYS A 451 -13.91 26.14 2.21
CA CYS A 451 -12.91 25.14 1.87
C CYS A 451 -12.74 24.12 2.99
N LYS A 452 -12.72 22.84 2.63
CA LYS A 452 -12.25 21.81 3.57
C LYS A 452 -10.73 21.70 3.46
N LEU A 453 -10.04 22.34 4.39
CA LEU A 453 -8.58 22.35 4.47
C LEU A 453 -8.03 20.98 4.88
N ASP A 454 -6.90 20.56 4.30
CA ASP A 454 -6.25 19.28 4.60
C ASP A 454 -5.08 19.43 5.59
N GLY A 455 -5.38 19.75 6.84
CA GLY A 455 -4.39 20.02 7.89
C GLY A 455 -4.64 19.25 9.19
N VAL A 456 -4.35 19.90 10.32
CA VAL A 456 -4.67 19.38 11.66
C VAL A 456 -5.62 20.34 12.37
N SER A 457 -6.78 19.85 12.80
CA SER A 457 -7.78 20.70 13.47
C SER A 457 -7.34 21.11 14.88
N GLY A 458 -7.55 22.38 15.21
CA GLY A 458 -7.25 22.97 16.51
C GLY A 458 -8.37 23.84 17.06
N LEU A 459 -8.36 24.00 18.39
CA LEU A 459 -9.28 24.83 19.16
C LEU A 459 -8.50 25.86 19.95
N TYR A 460 -8.70 27.14 19.63
CA TYR A 460 -8.13 28.28 20.34
C TYR A 460 -9.20 28.94 21.21
N THR A 461 -8.93 29.15 22.50
CA THR A 461 -9.89 29.79 23.41
C THR A 461 -9.20 30.73 24.39
N THR A 462 -9.87 31.85 24.69
CA THR A 462 -9.41 32.90 25.61
C THR A 462 -10.45 33.23 26.68
N GLN A 463 -11.35 32.28 26.98
CA GLN A 463 -12.37 32.43 28.01
C GLN A 463 -11.84 32.25 29.44
N GLY A 464 -10.71 31.55 29.59
CA GLY A 464 -10.01 31.40 30.87
C GLY A 464 -9.04 32.56 31.16
N SER A 465 -8.39 32.50 32.33
CA SER A 465 -7.37 33.48 32.74
C SER A 465 -6.15 33.52 31.82
N THR A 466 -5.87 32.43 31.10
CA THR A 466 -4.81 32.34 30.10
C THR A 466 -5.35 31.76 28.79
N PRO A 467 -4.88 32.26 27.61
CA PRO A 467 -5.20 31.67 26.33
C PRO A 467 -4.78 30.20 26.25
N LYS A 468 -5.65 29.38 25.70
CA LYS A 468 -5.44 27.94 25.53
C LYS A 468 -5.58 27.51 24.08
N LEU A 469 -4.76 26.55 23.68
CA LEU A 469 -4.76 25.97 22.34
C LEU A 469 -4.73 24.44 22.46
N TYR A 470 -5.64 23.78 21.76
CA TYR A 470 -5.80 22.34 21.81
C TYR A 470 -5.81 21.70 20.43
N THR A 471 -5.33 20.47 20.31
CA THR A 471 -5.58 19.61 19.13
C THR A 471 -6.88 18.84 19.28
N ARG A 472 -7.43 18.34 18.16
CA ARG A 472 -8.70 17.58 18.16
C ARG A 472 -8.66 16.27 18.95
N GLY A 473 -7.59 15.48 18.83
CA GLY A 473 -7.55 14.10 19.31
C GLY A 473 -8.74 13.27 18.80
N ASP A 474 -9.49 12.64 19.72
CA ASP A 474 -10.70 11.85 19.40
C ASP A 474 -11.98 12.70 19.30
N GLY A 475 -11.86 14.03 19.44
CA GLY A 475 -12.96 15.00 19.43
C GLY A 475 -13.43 15.40 20.83
N LYS A 476 -13.23 14.55 21.85
CA LYS A 476 -13.53 14.86 23.25
C LYS A 476 -12.27 15.07 24.08
N ILE A 477 -11.27 14.23 23.86
CA ILE A 477 -9.96 14.30 24.51
C ILE A 477 -8.95 14.73 23.45
N GLY A 478 -8.38 15.91 23.66
CA GLY A 478 -7.32 16.49 22.84
C GLY A 478 -6.00 16.58 23.58
N GLN A 479 -5.05 17.31 23.00
CA GLN A 479 -3.78 17.64 23.63
C GLN A 479 -3.68 19.14 23.88
N ASP A 480 -3.25 19.55 25.08
CA ASP A 480 -2.90 20.95 25.36
C ASP A 480 -1.57 21.30 24.70
N ILE A 481 -1.65 22.18 23.71
CA ILE A 481 -0.53 22.71 22.91
C ILE A 481 -0.39 24.23 23.10
N SER A 482 -0.84 24.77 24.23
CA SER A 482 -0.83 26.21 24.51
C SER A 482 0.56 26.83 24.50
N HIS A 483 1.61 26.01 24.72
CA HIS A 483 3.00 26.42 24.59
C HIS A 483 3.39 26.86 23.16
N LEU A 484 2.59 26.51 22.14
CA LEU A 484 2.81 26.92 20.75
C LEU A 484 2.21 28.30 20.41
N ILE A 485 1.33 28.84 21.26
CA ILE A 485 0.65 30.13 21.02
C ILE A 485 1.65 31.27 20.71
N PRO A 486 2.79 31.43 21.41
CA PRO A 486 3.74 32.51 21.13
C PRO A 486 4.38 32.45 19.74
N TYR A 487 4.34 31.30 19.08
CA TYR A 487 4.98 31.06 17.79
C TYR A 487 4.00 31.06 16.61
N LEU A 488 2.70 31.11 16.90
CA LEU A 488 1.62 31.16 15.92
C LEU A 488 1.07 32.59 15.81
N LYS A 489 0.55 32.93 14.62
CA LYS A 489 -0.08 34.22 14.36
C LYS A 489 -1.54 34.21 14.82
N LEU A 490 -1.78 34.18 16.13
CA LEU A 490 -3.12 34.16 16.73
C LEU A 490 -3.51 35.55 17.27
N PRO A 491 -4.75 36.03 17.02
CA PRO A 491 -5.25 37.28 17.59
C PRO A 491 -5.33 37.25 19.13
N LYS A 492 -4.98 38.37 19.76
CA LYS A 492 -5.06 38.58 21.22
C LYS A 492 -6.43 39.12 21.65
N VAL A 493 -7.49 38.40 21.31
CA VAL A 493 -8.88 38.77 21.64
C VAL A 493 -9.37 37.98 22.86
N THR A 494 -10.08 38.61 23.78
CA THR A 494 -10.57 38.00 25.02
C THR A 494 -11.95 37.37 24.86
N ASN A 495 -12.25 36.35 25.68
CA ASN A 495 -13.55 35.69 25.78
C ASN A 495 -14.10 35.13 24.45
N ILE A 496 -13.23 34.46 23.69
CA ILE A 496 -13.62 33.76 22.45
C ILE A 496 -13.25 32.28 22.50
N ALA A 497 -13.90 31.51 21.63
CA ALA A 497 -13.51 30.14 21.31
C ALA A 497 -13.67 29.93 19.81
N VAL A 498 -12.59 29.55 19.12
CA VAL A 498 -12.49 29.48 17.67
C VAL A 498 -11.86 28.16 17.27
N ARG A 499 -12.43 27.51 16.24
CA ARG A 499 -11.80 26.36 15.58
C ARG A 499 -11.17 26.78 14.28
N GLY A 500 -10.05 26.14 14.01
CA GLY A 500 -9.30 26.32 12.79
C GLY A 500 -8.50 25.09 12.44
N GLU A 501 -7.82 25.16 11.32
CA GLU A 501 -6.93 24.12 10.84
C GLU A 501 -5.50 24.67 10.86
N PHE A 502 -4.58 23.98 11.52
CA PHE A 502 -3.15 24.18 11.32
C PHE A 502 -2.81 23.66 9.92
N ILE A 503 -2.17 24.50 9.10
CA ILE A 503 -1.87 24.17 7.71
C ILE A 503 -0.64 24.95 7.22
N ILE A 504 -0.05 24.53 6.10
CA ILE A 504 1.06 25.21 5.43
C ILE A 504 0.69 25.50 3.98
N LYS A 505 1.12 26.65 3.46
CA LYS A 505 0.92 27.03 2.05
C LYS A 505 1.63 26.04 1.12
N LYS A 506 0.98 25.64 0.03
CA LYS A 506 1.51 24.70 -0.98
C LYS A 506 2.90 25.12 -1.45
N GLN A 507 3.05 26.40 -1.83
CA GLN A 507 4.31 26.96 -2.29
C GLN A 507 5.42 26.90 -1.23
N THR A 508 5.12 27.26 0.03
CA THR A 508 6.09 27.20 1.12
C THR A 508 6.56 25.77 1.38
N PHE A 509 5.63 24.82 1.38
CA PHE A 509 5.96 23.40 1.50
C PHE A 509 6.83 22.92 0.33
N ASP A 510 6.42 23.23 -0.90
CA ASP A 510 7.12 22.80 -2.10
C ASP A 510 8.56 23.32 -2.18
N GLN A 511 8.77 24.58 -1.78
CA GLN A 511 10.08 25.23 -1.83
C GLN A 511 11.01 24.80 -0.69
N LYS A 512 10.48 24.65 0.54
CA LYS A 512 11.32 24.44 1.73
C LYS A 512 11.36 23.00 2.24
N TYR A 513 10.31 22.20 2.01
CA TYR A 513 10.05 20.99 2.79
C TYR A 513 9.72 19.72 1.99
N LYS A 514 9.45 19.84 0.69
CA LYS A 514 9.09 18.72 -0.20
C LYS A 514 10.12 17.59 -0.27
N HIS A 515 11.40 17.93 -0.08
CA HIS A 515 12.49 16.95 -0.08
C HIS A 515 12.60 16.17 1.23
N SER A 516 12.05 16.72 2.32
CA SER A 516 12.17 16.16 3.68
C SER A 516 10.88 15.50 4.18
N PHE A 517 9.71 15.88 3.64
CA PHE A 517 8.41 15.39 4.08
C PHE A 517 7.58 14.89 2.90
N ALA A 518 6.87 13.77 3.11
CA ALA A 518 6.09 13.11 2.06
C ALA A 518 4.85 13.92 1.61
N ASN A 519 4.24 14.69 2.51
CA ASN A 519 3.13 15.59 2.20
C ASN A 519 2.99 16.69 3.29
N PRO A 520 2.29 17.80 2.99
CA PRO A 520 2.07 18.91 3.92
C PRO A 520 1.42 18.50 5.25
N ARG A 521 0.37 17.67 5.21
CA ARG A 521 -0.40 17.26 6.40
C ARG A 521 0.47 16.54 7.43
N ASN A 522 1.34 15.64 6.98
CA ASN A 522 2.25 14.89 7.84
C ASN A 522 3.26 15.81 8.55
N MET A 523 3.81 16.79 7.82
CA MET A 523 4.71 17.79 8.38
C MET A 523 4.00 18.61 9.47
N VAL A 524 2.82 19.13 9.17
CA VAL A 524 2.01 19.91 10.13
C VAL A 524 1.72 19.08 11.37
N SER A 525 1.30 17.82 11.21
CA SER A 525 0.99 16.94 12.34
C SER A 525 2.20 16.63 13.21
N GLY A 526 3.38 16.43 12.62
CA GLY A 526 4.62 16.24 13.39
C GLY A 526 4.99 17.47 14.22
N ILE A 527 4.90 18.67 13.62
CA ILE A 527 5.22 19.93 14.30
C ILE A 527 4.24 20.22 15.45
N ILE A 528 2.93 20.10 15.20
CA ILE A 528 1.89 20.45 16.18
C ILE A 528 1.87 19.48 17.37
N ASN A 529 2.21 18.20 17.16
CA ASN A 529 2.22 17.20 18.22
C ASN A 529 3.58 17.10 18.95
N SER A 530 4.60 17.84 18.50
CA SER A 530 5.93 17.84 19.13
C SER A 530 5.89 18.45 20.53
N LYS A 531 6.69 17.89 21.45
CA LYS A 531 6.90 18.46 22.81
C LYS A 531 7.88 19.63 22.82
N GLN A 532 8.77 19.69 21.83
CA GLN A 532 9.71 20.78 21.65
C GLN A 532 9.21 21.70 20.54
N VAL A 533 9.41 22.99 20.71
CA VAL A 533 9.02 23.98 19.69
C VAL A 533 9.94 23.81 18.49
N ASP A 534 9.44 23.23 17.41
CA ASP A 534 10.13 23.22 16.13
C ASP A 534 10.08 24.63 15.53
N THR A 535 11.23 25.18 15.15
CA THR A 535 11.33 26.51 14.52
C THR A 535 10.50 26.62 13.24
N LYS A 536 10.21 25.48 12.56
CA LYS A 536 9.36 25.41 11.36
C LYS A 536 7.90 25.80 11.63
N ILE A 537 7.45 25.83 12.89
CA ILE A 537 6.08 26.25 13.24
C ILE A 537 5.75 27.67 12.74
N ARG A 538 6.77 28.52 12.55
CA ARG A 538 6.62 29.88 12.01
C ARG A 538 6.14 29.93 10.55
N ASP A 539 6.31 28.83 9.81
CA ASP A 539 5.79 28.67 8.45
C ASP A 539 4.38 28.06 8.42
N LEU A 540 3.81 27.69 9.59
CA LEU A 540 2.45 27.20 9.71
C LEU A 540 1.46 28.35 9.97
N ASP A 541 0.30 28.24 9.37
CA ASP A 541 -0.83 29.13 9.57
C ASP A 541 -1.93 28.41 10.37
N PHE A 542 -2.66 29.14 11.21
CA PHE A 542 -3.90 28.67 11.82
C PHE A 542 -5.07 29.37 11.13
N VAL A 543 -5.78 28.64 10.27
CA VAL A 543 -6.87 29.18 9.46
C VAL A 543 -8.20 28.84 10.11
N ALA A 544 -8.89 29.85 10.62
CA ALA A 544 -10.16 29.71 11.33
C ALA A 544 -11.31 29.38 10.37
N TYR A 545 -12.16 28.45 10.77
CA TYR A 545 -13.34 28.03 10.01
C TYR A 545 -14.64 28.09 10.82
N GLU A 546 -14.59 28.27 12.14
CA GLU A 546 -15.78 28.32 12.98
C GLU A 546 -15.54 29.16 14.25
N MET A 547 -16.50 30.02 14.60
CA MET A 547 -16.55 30.72 15.87
C MET A 547 -17.58 30.08 16.79
N ILE A 548 -17.12 29.56 17.93
CA ILE A 548 -17.95 28.92 18.95
C ILE A 548 -18.54 29.96 19.91
N VAL A 549 -17.69 30.88 20.37
CA VAL A 549 -18.06 31.94 21.30
C VAL A 549 -17.60 33.28 20.72
N PRO A 550 -18.52 34.25 20.54
CA PRO A 550 -19.96 34.17 20.74
C PRO A 550 -20.66 33.22 19.74
N SER A 551 -21.84 32.71 20.11
CA SER A 551 -22.66 31.87 19.22
C SER A 551 -23.33 32.75 18.15
N LEU A 552 -22.94 32.59 16.90
CA LEU A 552 -23.44 33.33 15.75
C LEU A 552 -23.83 32.36 14.62
N LYS A 553 -24.66 32.79 13.67
CA LYS A 553 -24.92 31.99 12.45
C LYS A 553 -23.66 31.92 11.56
N PRO A 554 -23.43 30.85 10.78
CA PRO A 554 -22.20 30.63 10.02
C PRO A 554 -21.67 31.84 9.23
N SER A 555 -22.52 32.56 8.49
CA SER A 555 -22.10 33.74 7.72
C SER A 555 -21.60 34.89 8.61
N SER A 556 -22.25 35.09 9.75
CA SER A 556 -21.86 36.08 10.75
C SER A 556 -20.60 35.66 11.52
N GLN A 557 -20.38 34.35 11.70
CA GLN A 557 -19.12 33.84 12.25
C GLN A 557 -17.94 34.20 11.36
N MET A 558 -18.04 33.97 10.04
CA MET A 558 -16.95 34.28 9.10
C MET A 558 -16.60 35.76 9.12
N LYS A 559 -17.61 36.64 9.01
CA LYS A 559 -17.42 38.09 9.12
C LYS A 559 -16.78 38.49 10.46
N LYS A 560 -17.24 37.89 11.57
CA LYS A 560 -16.70 38.21 12.89
C LYS A 560 -15.26 37.75 13.07
N LEU A 561 -14.89 36.60 12.50
CA LEU A 561 -13.51 36.12 12.50
C LEU A 561 -12.59 37.09 11.73
N GLU A 562 -13.03 37.62 10.59
CA GLU A 562 -12.31 38.64 9.82
C GLU A 562 -12.15 39.95 10.62
N GLU A 563 -13.23 40.46 11.24
CA GLU A 563 -13.19 41.65 12.10
C GLU A 563 -12.19 41.48 13.26
N LEU A 564 -12.08 40.27 13.81
CA LEU A 564 -11.14 39.93 14.88
C LEU A 564 -9.72 39.61 14.37
N SER A 565 -9.44 39.86 13.10
CA SER A 565 -8.13 39.65 12.45
C SER A 565 -7.67 38.18 12.46
N PHE A 566 -8.59 37.21 12.52
CA PHE A 566 -8.24 35.83 12.21
C PHE A 566 -8.01 35.67 10.71
N GLN A 567 -7.10 34.79 10.35
CA GLN A 567 -7.06 34.28 8.99
C GLN A 567 -8.24 33.32 8.81
N VAL A 568 -9.19 33.66 7.94
CA VAL A 568 -10.44 32.90 7.75
C VAL A 568 -10.34 32.04 6.50
N VAL A 569 -10.97 30.87 6.55
CA VAL A 569 -11.08 29.97 5.40
C VAL A 569 -11.81 30.65 4.23
N GLN A 570 -11.38 30.39 3.00
CA GLN A 570 -12.11 30.86 1.82
C GLN A 570 -13.54 30.30 1.85
N HIS A 571 -14.52 31.19 1.74
CA HIS A 571 -15.93 30.86 1.89
C HIS A 571 -16.82 31.70 0.94
N VAL A 572 -18.03 31.21 0.67
CA VAL A 572 -19.05 31.89 -0.13
C VAL A 572 -20.45 31.55 0.39
N SER A 573 -21.34 32.53 0.41
CA SER A 573 -22.76 32.33 0.75
C SER A 573 -23.58 32.13 -0.53
N GLN A 574 -24.48 31.15 -0.53
CA GLN A 574 -25.32 30.82 -1.68
C GLN A 574 -26.77 30.55 -1.25
N PRO A 575 -27.78 31.11 -1.95
CA PRO A 575 -29.18 30.88 -1.61
C PRO A 575 -29.62 29.44 -1.94
N THR A 576 -28.99 28.80 -2.92
CA THR A 576 -29.26 27.42 -3.32
C THR A 576 -27.97 26.74 -3.76
N ILE A 577 -27.97 25.41 -3.74
CA ILE A 577 -26.84 24.57 -4.13
C ILE A 577 -27.33 23.41 -5.00
N THR A 578 -26.49 22.99 -5.95
CA THR A 578 -26.67 21.75 -6.73
C THR A 578 -25.36 20.95 -6.72
N ASN A 579 -25.40 19.67 -7.10
CA ASN A 579 -24.19 18.86 -7.19
C ASN A 579 -23.19 19.44 -8.21
N GLU A 580 -23.69 19.99 -9.32
CA GLU A 580 -22.88 20.60 -10.38
C GLU A 580 -22.17 21.85 -9.85
N TYR A 581 -22.91 22.71 -9.14
CA TYR A 581 -22.36 23.91 -8.53
C TYR A 581 -21.31 23.58 -7.45
N LEU A 582 -21.61 22.64 -6.55
CA LEU A 582 -20.63 22.20 -5.54
C LEU A 582 -19.39 21.57 -6.18
N SER A 583 -19.55 20.84 -7.28
CA SER A 583 -18.44 20.25 -8.03
C SER A 583 -17.57 21.31 -8.70
N SER A 584 -18.17 22.32 -9.33
CA SER A 584 -17.42 23.40 -9.98
C SER A 584 -16.63 24.24 -8.97
N VAL A 585 -17.24 24.59 -7.84
CA VAL A 585 -16.56 25.29 -6.73
C VAL A 585 -15.41 24.44 -6.19
N LEU A 586 -15.58 23.11 -6.08
CA LEU A 586 -14.53 22.24 -5.54
C LEU A 586 -13.34 22.16 -6.50
N VAL A 587 -13.61 22.04 -7.81
CA VAL A 587 -12.56 22.01 -8.84
C VAL A 587 -11.79 23.33 -8.85
N ASP A 588 -12.49 24.47 -8.79
CA ASP A 588 -11.87 25.79 -8.75
C ASP A 588 -10.98 25.95 -7.51
N TRP A 589 -11.53 25.74 -6.31
CA TRP A 589 -10.78 25.90 -5.06
C TRP A 589 -9.61 24.91 -4.96
N ARG A 590 -9.76 23.66 -5.40
CA ARG A 590 -8.64 22.70 -5.37
C ARG A 590 -7.49 23.12 -6.28
N THR A 591 -7.80 23.68 -7.45
CA THR A 591 -6.83 24.13 -8.46
C THR A 591 -6.13 25.41 -8.03
N ASN A 592 -6.90 26.37 -7.52
CA ASN A 592 -6.43 27.75 -7.37
C ASN A 592 -6.11 28.15 -5.92
N HIS A 593 -6.53 27.38 -4.91
CA HIS A 593 -6.28 27.75 -3.51
C HIS A 593 -4.83 27.49 -3.08
N ILE A 594 -4.30 28.42 -2.30
CA ILE A 594 -2.93 28.42 -1.75
C ILE A 594 -2.63 27.29 -0.73
N TYR A 595 -3.66 26.59 -0.25
CA TYR A 595 -3.58 25.50 0.72
C TYR A 595 -4.10 24.22 0.07
N GLU A 596 -3.76 23.06 0.63
CA GLU A 596 -4.35 21.80 0.21
C GLU A 596 -5.83 21.70 0.63
N ILE A 597 -6.68 21.36 -0.33
CA ILE A 597 -8.14 21.31 -0.19
C ILE A 597 -8.61 19.89 -0.53
N ASP A 598 -9.28 19.23 0.40
CA ASP A 598 -9.75 17.84 0.25
C ASP A 598 -11.28 17.71 0.13
N GLY A 599 -11.99 18.84 0.00
CA GLY A 599 -13.45 18.93 -0.16
C GLY A 599 -13.98 20.35 0.05
N ILE A 600 -15.31 20.47 0.06
CA ILE A 600 -16.05 21.67 0.51
C ILE A 600 -16.84 21.32 1.76
N ILE A 601 -16.86 22.19 2.76
CA ILE A 601 -17.86 22.14 3.83
C ILE A 601 -19.05 22.98 3.41
N VAL A 602 -20.24 22.40 3.46
CA VAL A 602 -21.50 23.08 3.18
C VAL A 602 -22.29 23.11 4.48
N GLY A 603 -22.58 24.29 5.01
CA GLY A 603 -23.39 24.48 6.21
C GLY A 603 -24.66 25.29 5.90
N ASP A 604 -25.75 24.95 6.57
CA ASP A 604 -26.96 25.78 6.58
C ASP A 604 -26.74 27.02 7.48
N ASP A 605 -27.09 28.22 6.99
CA ASP A 605 -26.78 29.50 7.66
C ASP A 605 -27.73 29.84 8.82
N HIS A 606 -27.92 28.90 9.74
CA HIS A 606 -28.71 29.08 10.95
C HIS A 606 -27.94 28.67 12.21
N ILE A 607 -28.38 29.17 13.36
CA ILE A 607 -27.82 28.77 14.66
C ILE A 607 -28.50 27.49 15.10
N TYR A 608 -27.71 26.44 15.29
CA TYR A 608 -28.15 25.16 15.82
C TYR A 608 -27.52 24.87 17.18
N PRO A 609 -28.19 24.13 18.07
CA PRO A 609 -27.60 23.72 19.34
C PRO A 609 -26.40 22.80 19.09
N ARG A 610 -25.31 23.06 19.82
CA ARG A 610 -24.10 22.23 19.76
C ARG A 610 -24.38 20.89 20.43
N THR A 611 -24.06 19.79 19.75
CA THR A 611 -24.22 18.43 20.27
C THR A 611 -22.89 17.68 20.25
N ASN A 612 -22.85 16.51 20.88
CA ASN A 612 -21.66 15.66 20.86
C ASN A 612 -21.50 14.81 19.58
N LYS A 613 -22.37 15.01 18.58
CA LYS A 613 -22.37 14.30 17.30
C LYS A 613 -21.87 15.22 16.18
N ASN A 614 -21.63 14.61 15.03
CA ASN A 614 -21.42 15.36 13.79
C ASN A 614 -22.64 16.25 13.51
N PRO A 615 -22.43 17.50 13.04
CA PRO A 615 -23.53 18.41 12.75
C PRO A 615 -24.33 17.91 11.54
N GLU A 616 -25.62 17.64 11.71
CA GLU A 616 -26.49 17.23 10.58
C GLU A 616 -26.79 18.37 9.61
N HIS A 617 -26.67 19.62 10.07
CA HIS A 617 -26.88 20.86 9.32
C HIS A 617 -25.64 21.33 8.57
N ALA A 618 -24.57 20.51 8.54
CA ALA A 618 -23.42 20.75 7.69
C ALA A 618 -22.85 19.41 7.18
N PHE A 619 -22.21 19.42 6.02
CA PHE A 619 -21.58 18.21 5.47
C PHE A 619 -20.32 18.55 4.68
N ALA A 620 -19.44 17.56 4.55
CA ALA A 620 -18.32 17.60 3.64
C ALA A 620 -18.73 17.05 2.26
N PHE A 621 -18.78 17.92 1.26
CA PHE A 621 -18.91 17.54 -0.14
C PHE A 621 -17.54 17.14 -0.69
N LYS A 622 -17.44 15.92 -1.22
CA LYS A 622 -16.24 15.41 -1.89
C LYS A 622 -16.63 14.75 -3.21
N MET A 623 -15.98 15.15 -4.29
CA MET A 623 -16.07 14.39 -5.54
C MET A 623 -15.35 13.05 -5.39
N VAL A 624 -15.92 11.99 -5.94
CA VAL A 624 -15.13 10.85 -6.40
C VAL A 624 -14.47 11.31 -7.70
N ILE A 625 -13.37 12.05 -7.56
CA ILE A 625 -12.47 12.21 -8.68
C ILE A 625 -11.86 10.83 -8.91
N SER A 626 -11.65 10.48 -10.17
CA SER A 626 -11.10 9.23 -10.73
C SER A 626 -9.84 8.64 -10.05
N ASP A 627 -9.38 9.21 -8.95
CA ASP A 627 -8.14 8.93 -8.23
C ASP A 627 -8.27 7.75 -7.23
N GLN A 628 -9.49 7.28 -6.93
CA GLN A 628 -9.74 6.11 -6.05
C GLN A 628 -10.04 4.82 -6.82
N VAL A 629 -10.00 4.90 -8.14
CA VAL A 629 -10.13 3.77 -9.04
C VAL A 629 -8.81 3.62 -9.78
N ALA A 630 -8.27 2.41 -9.81
CA ALA A 630 -7.12 2.12 -10.63
C ALA A 630 -7.30 0.77 -11.32
N GLU A 631 -6.85 0.74 -12.57
CA GLU A 631 -6.66 -0.52 -13.26
C GLU A 631 -5.42 -1.21 -12.68
N ALA A 632 -5.59 -2.48 -12.33
CA ALA A 632 -4.50 -3.29 -11.85
C ALA A 632 -4.48 -4.60 -12.63
N LYS A 633 -3.26 -5.01 -13.00
CA LYS A 633 -3.07 -6.30 -13.62
C LYS A 633 -2.93 -7.37 -12.55
N VAL A 634 -3.71 -8.44 -12.68
CA VAL A 634 -3.62 -9.62 -11.84
C VAL A 634 -2.34 -10.39 -12.16
N VAL A 635 -1.51 -10.58 -11.15
CA VAL A 635 -0.27 -11.37 -11.24
C VAL A 635 -0.47 -12.78 -10.69
N ASP A 636 -1.37 -12.96 -9.70
CA ASP A 636 -1.71 -14.25 -9.11
C ASP A 636 -3.12 -14.23 -8.48
N VAL A 637 -3.69 -15.41 -8.23
CA VAL A 637 -4.84 -15.66 -7.35
C VAL A 637 -4.44 -16.72 -6.33
N GLU A 638 -4.22 -16.30 -5.09
CA GLU A 638 -3.90 -17.17 -3.96
C GLU A 638 -5.19 -17.74 -3.34
N TRP A 639 -5.22 -19.03 -3.02
CA TRP A 639 -6.38 -19.67 -2.40
C TRP A 639 -6.11 -20.01 -0.93
N ASN A 640 -6.81 -19.31 -0.03
CA ASN A 640 -6.66 -19.49 1.41
C ASN A 640 -7.75 -20.42 1.97
N VAL A 641 -7.34 -21.46 2.69
CA VAL A 641 -8.27 -22.38 3.37
C VAL A 641 -8.86 -21.70 4.62
N SER A 642 -10.19 -21.60 4.70
CA SER A 642 -10.89 -21.11 5.88
C SER A 642 -10.95 -22.16 6.98
N LYS A 643 -11.32 -21.79 8.22
CA LYS A 643 -11.55 -22.74 9.32
C LYS A 643 -12.67 -23.76 9.06
N THR A 644 -13.51 -23.52 8.07
CA THR A 644 -14.59 -24.41 7.60
C THR A 644 -14.23 -25.06 6.26
N GLY A 645 -12.95 -25.06 5.86
CA GLY A 645 -12.44 -25.69 4.63
C GLY A 645 -12.83 -25.02 3.31
N TYR A 646 -13.50 -23.87 3.36
CA TYR A 646 -13.78 -23.08 2.16
C TYR A 646 -12.49 -22.47 1.62
N LEU A 647 -12.28 -22.53 0.31
CA LEU A 647 -11.16 -21.88 -0.34
C LEU A 647 -11.56 -20.45 -0.71
N LYS A 648 -10.84 -19.48 -0.12
CA LYS A 648 -11.10 -18.05 -0.30
C LYS A 648 -10.02 -17.42 -1.18
N PRO A 649 -10.40 -16.90 -2.35
CA PRO A 649 -9.44 -16.35 -3.30
C PRO A 649 -9.00 -14.95 -2.87
N ARG A 650 -7.70 -14.72 -2.97
CA ARG A 650 -7.05 -13.42 -2.80
C ARG A 650 -6.29 -13.11 -4.07
N VAL A 651 -6.69 -12.04 -4.75
CA VAL A 651 -6.14 -11.66 -6.04
C VAL A 651 -4.92 -10.78 -5.79
N GLU A 652 -3.75 -11.24 -6.21
CA GLU A 652 -2.51 -10.48 -6.19
C GLU A 652 -2.40 -9.67 -7.48
N ILE A 653 -1.97 -8.41 -7.34
CA ILE A 653 -1.87 -7.47 -8.45
C ILE A 653 -0.48 -6.84 -8.53
N GLU A 654 -0.13 -6.32 -9.70
CA GLU A 654 1.00 -5.41 -9.83
C GLU A 654 0.83 -4.24 -8.83
N PRO A 655 1.84 -3.91 -8.01
CA PRO A 655 1.70 -2.89 -6.98
C PRO A 655 1.27 -1.54 -7.56
N ILE A 656 0.05 -1.11 -7.24
CA ILE A 656 -0.50 0.19 -7.65
C ILE A 656 -0.57 1.15 -6.47
N LYS A 657 -0.33 2.44 -6.70
CA LYS A 657 -0.56 3.48 -5.69
C LYS A 657 -2.00 3.97 -5.81
N LEU A 658 -2.80 3.77 -4.76
CA LEU A 658 -4.21 4.16 -4.73
C LEU A 658 -4.56 4.84 -3.39
N GLY A 659 -4.91 6.12 -3.42
CA GLY A 659 -5.18 6.90 -2.21
C GLY A 659 -3.96 7.00 -1.26
N GLY A 660 -2.76 7.17 -1.80
CA GLY A 660 -1.53 7.37 -1.01
C GLY A 660 -0.89 6.11 -0.40
N VAL A 661 -1.47 4.92 -0.61
CA VAL A 661 -0.88 3.64 -0.16
C VAL A 661 -0.64 2.72 -1.36
N THR A 662 0.27 1.77 -1.22
CA THR A 662 0.52 0.76 -2.24
C THR A 662 -0.39 -0.45 -2.02
N ILE A 663 -1.25 -0.74 -2.99
CA ILE A 663 -2.13 -1.91 -2.99
C ILE A 663 -1.46 -3.03 -3.77
N LYS A 664 -1.34 -4.21 -3.15
CA LYS A 664 -0.80 -5.43 -3.77
C LYS A 664 -1.79 -6.58 -3.84
N HIS A 665 -2.90 -6.50 -3.11
CA HIS A 665 -3.90 -7.56 -3.05
C HIS A 665 -5.32 -6.99 -2.98
N ALA A 666 -6.26 -7.70 -3.58
CA ALA A 666 -7.70 -7.46 -3.47
C ALA A 666 -8.45 -8.79 -3.16
N THR A 667 -9.66 -8.69 -2.61
CA THR A 667 -10.50 -9.87 -2.39
C THR A 667 -11.07 -10.38 -3.72
N GLY A 668 -10.98 -11.68 -3.96
CA GLY A 668 -11.66 -12.36 -5.07
C GLY A 668 -13.06 -12.86 -4.70
N PHE A 669 -13.56 -12.52 -3.51
CA PHE A 669 -14.87 -12.92 -2.95
C PHE A 669 -15.09 -14.43 -2.76
N ASN A 670 -15.22 -15.22 -3.83
CA ASN A 670 -15.53 -16.66 -3.79
C ASN A 670 -15.13 -17.40 -5.10
N GLY A 671 -15.31 -18.72 -5.10
CA GLY A 671 -15.02 -19.61 -6.23
C GLY A 671 -15.61 -19.13 -7.54
N ASN A 672 -16.93 -18.91 -7.52
CA ASN A 672 -17.69 -18.53 -8.70
C ASN A 672 -17.29 -17.15 -9.23
N PHE A 673 -16.98 -16.19 -8.36
CA PHE A 673 -16.53 -14.87 -8.79
C PHE A 673 -15.23 -14.96 -9.61
N ILE A 674 -14.28 -15.80 -9.19
CA ILE A 674 -13.04 -16.03 -9.95
C ILE A 674 -13.33 -16.76 -11.27
N GLU A 675 -14.16 -17.81 -11.22
CA GLU A 675 -14.51 -18.62 -12.39
C GLU A 675 -15.30 -17.81 -13.44
N SER A 676 -16.44 -17.24 -13.06
CA SER A 676 -17.35 -16.51 -13.96
C SER A 676 -16.71 -15.26 -14.55
N ASN A 677 -15.88 -14.55 -13.80
CA ASN A 677 -15.19 -13.36 -14.30
C ASN A 677 -13.83 -13.68 -14.93
N LYS A 678 -13.46 -14.98 -15.04
CA LYS A 678 -12.17 -15.45 -15.57
C LYS A 678 -10.98 -14.70 -14.97
N ILE A 679 -10.97 -14.55 -13.65
CA ILE A 679 -9.89 -13.83 -12.95
C ILE A 679 -8.72 -14.80 -12.82
N GLY A 680 -7.61 -14.47 -13.48
CA GLY A 680 -6.40 -15.27 -13.51
C GLY A 680 -5.20 -14.41 -13.88
N VAL A 681 -4.03 -15.02 -14.01
CA VAL A 681 -2.81 -14.29 -14.38
C VAL A 681 -3.01 -13.57 -15.71
N GLY A 682 -2.76 -12.27 -15.74
CA GLY A 682 -2.94 -11.44 -16.92
C GLY A 682 -4.32 -10.78 -17.06
N ALA A 683 -5.30 -11.11 -16.21
CA ALA A 683 -6.54 -10.34 -16.15
C ALA A 683 -6.26 -8.89 -15.76
N ILE A 684 -7.02 -7.94 -16.32
CA ILE A 684 -7.01 -6.53 -15.93
C ILE A 684 -8.30 -6.25 -15.18
N ILE A 685 -8.16 -5.78 -13.95
CA ILE A 685 -9.27 -5.54 -13.04
C ILE A 685 -9.29 -4.08 -12.61
N GLU A 686 -10.49 -3.54 -12.47
CA GLU A 686 -10.72 -2.23 -11.91
C GLU A 686 -10.84 -2.37 -10.38
N ILE A 687 -9.95 -1.71 -9.64
CA ILE A 687 -9.94 -1.77 -8.18
C ILE A 687 -10.37 -0.43 -7.62
N ILE A 688 -11.26 -0.50 -6.64
CA ILE A 688 -11.71 0.67 -5.89
C ILE A 688 -11.33 0.53 -4.42
N ARG A 689 -10.84 1.62 -3.84
CA ARG A 689 -10.60 1.72 -2.39
C ARG A 689 -11.74 2.53 -1.76
N SER A 690 -12.77 1.85 -1.28
CA SER A 690 -13.89 2.51 -0.62
C SER A 690 -13.54 2.86 0.84
N GLY A 691 -13.71 4.13 1.20
CA GLY A 691 -13.65 4.59 2.60
C GLY A 691 -12.27 4.52 3.27
N ASP A 692 -11.17 4.53 2.51
CA ASP A 692 -9.77 4.49 2.98
C ASP A 692 -9.31 3.20 3.68
N VAL A 693 -10.12 2.12 3.77
CA VAL A 693 -9.77 0.92 4.55
C VAL A 693 -9.38 -0.31 3.71
N ILE A 694 -10.24 -0.82 2.81
CA ILE A 694 -9.97 -2.09 2.08
C ILE A 694 -10.28 -1.96 0.58
N PRO A 695 -9.31 -2.29 -0.32
CA PRO A 695 -9.52 -2.35 -1.75
C PRO A 695 -10.33 -3.59 -2.18
N TYR A 696 -11.25 -3.44 -3.13
CA TYR A 696 -11.95 -4.58 -3.73
C TYR A 696 -12.07 -4.42 -5.26
N ILE A 697 -12.33 -5.55 -5.93
CA ILE A 697 -12.50 -5.61 -7.38
C ILE A 697 -13.88 -5.08 -7.73
N LYS A 698 -13.92 -3.93 -8.40
CA LYS A 698 -15.17 -3.29 -8.85
C LYS A 698 -15.68 -3.93 -10.13
N SER A 699 -14.80 -4.12 -11.11
CA SER A 699 -15.13 -4.75 -12.39
C SER A 699 -13.91 -5.45 -12.99
N VAL A 700 -14.14 -6.38 -13.92
CA VAL A 700 -13.09 -6.98 -14.75
C VAL A 700 -13.12 -6.31 -16.11
N ILE A 701 -12.01 -5.65 -16.46
CA ILE A 701 -11.86 -4.91 -17.73
C ILE A 701 -11.44 -5.88 -18.82
N THR A 702 -10.46 -6.73 -18.52
CA THR A 702 -9.98 -7.77 -19.43
C THR A 702 -9.91 -9.09 -18.67
N PRO A 703 -10.73 -10.10 -19.02
CA PRO A 703 -10.62 -11.42 -18.41
C PRO A 703 -9.30 -12.10 -18.79
N ALA A 704 -8.82 -13.03 -17.96
CA ALA A 704 -7.76 -13.95 -18.37
C ALA A 704 -8.31 -15.01 -19.34
N GLU A 705 -7.43 -15.67 -20.09
CA GLU A 705 -7.81 -16.80 -20.95
C GLU A 705 -8.46 -17.93 -20.14
N THR A 706 -7.91 -18.21 -18.96
CA THR A 706 -8.44 -19.17 -17.99
C THR A 706 -8.45 -18.58 -16.57
N PRO A 707 -9.50 -18.84 -15.76
CA PRO A 707 -9.49 -18.46 -14.35
C PRO A 707 -8.41 -19.24 -13.60
N LYS A 708 -7.73 -18.58 -12.64
CA LYS A 708 -6.76 -19.26 -11.78
C LYS A 708 -7.47 -19.91 -10.58
N MET A 709 -7.99 -21.11 -10.81
CA MET A 709 -8.59 -21.97 -9.79
C MET A 709 -7.49 -22.65 -8.92
N PRO A 710 -7.80 -23.17 -7.72
CA PRO A 710 -6.78 -23.77 -6.87
C PRO A 710 -6.25 -25.08 -7.45
N ASN A 711 -4.94 -25.31 -7.31
CA ASN A 711 -4.27 -26.55 -7.76
C ASN A 711 -4.40 -27.73 -6.78
N ILE A 712 -5.29 -27.63 -5.78
CA ILE A 712 -5.56 -28.69 -4.80
C ILE A 712 -6.93 -29.29 -5.06
N PRO A 713 -7.19 -30.57 -4.75
CA PRO A 713 -8.51 -31.17 -4.88
C PRO A 713 -9.59 -30.36 -4.13
N TYR A 714 -10.67 -30.02 -4.84
CA TYR A 714 -11.79 -29.25 -4.31
C TYR A 714 -13.12 -29.71 -4.89
N THR A 715 -14.18 -29.46 -4.12
CA THR A 715 -15.57 -29.71 -4.49
C THR A 715 -16.37 -28.42 -4.45
N TRP A 716 -17.25 -28.25 -5.44
CA TRP A 716 -18.23 -27.16 -5.44
C TRP A 716 -19.31 -27.42 -4.42
N ASN A 717 -19.74 -26.37 -3.73
CA ASN A 717 -20.95 -26.44 -2.95
C ASN A 717 -22.19 -26.54 -3.85
N SER A 718 -23.33 -26.96 -3.29
CA SER A 718 -24.57 -27.18 -4.05
C SER A 718 -25.08 -25.95 -4.82
N THR A 719 -24.71 -24.74 -4.40
CA THR A 719 -25.10 -23.49 -5.05
C THR A 719 -24.14 -23.05 -6.16
N HIS A 720 -23.03 -23.77 -6.37
CA HIS A 720 -21.95 -23.38 -7.29
C HIS A 720 -21.44 -21.95 -7.05
N ILE A 721 -21.30 -21.55 -5.77
CA ILE A 721 -20.80 -20.21 -5.38
C ILE A 721 -19.40 -20.33 -4.76
N ASP A 722 -19.26 -21.31 -3.87
CA ASP A 722 -18.10 -21.52 -3.05
C ASP A 722 -17.48 -22.89 -3.38
N ILE A 723 -16.16 -22.98 -3.33
CA ILE A 723 -15.41 -24.25 -3.39
C ILE A 723 -14.84 -24.61 -2.02
N MET A 724 -14.77 -25.90 -1.73
CA MET A 724 -14.29 -26.48 -0.47
C MET A 724 -13.18 -27.49 -0.75
N ILE A 725 -12.20 -27.58 0.14
CA ILE A 725 -11.12 -28.57 0.02
C ILE A 725 -11.67 -30.00 0.27
N ASP A 726 -11.26 -30.97 -0.54
CA ASP A 726 -11.75 -32.36 -0.43
C ASP A 726 -11.15 -33.10 0.79
N ASN A 727 -9.88 -32.83 1.08
CA ASN A 727 -9.12 -33.50 2.14
C ASN A 727 -9.24 -32.76 3.49
N PHE A 728 -10.47 -32.64 3.97
CA PHE A 728 -10.84 -31.82 5.12
C PHE A 728 -10.17 -32.23 6.45
N ASP A 729 -9.96 -33.54 6.65
CA ASP A 729 -9.47 -34.08 7.92
C ASP A 729 -7.96 -34.40 7.95
N THR A 730 -7.27 -34.27 6.81
CA THR A 730 -5.81 -34.52 6.71
C THR A 730 -5.00 -33.25 6.43
N ASN A 731 -5.66 -32.13 6.12
CA ASN A 731 -4.97 -30.85 5.93
C ASN A 731 -4.51 -30.25 7.26
N GLU A 732 -3.20 -30.27 7.52
CA GLU A 732 -2.59 -29.81 8.78
C GLU A 732 -2.91 -28.33 9.09
N THR A 733 -2.99 -27.47 8.07
CA THR A 733 -3.33 -26.05 8.25
C THR A 733 -4.77 -25.87 8.70
N LEU A 734 -5.69 -26.68 8.16
CA LEU A 734 -7.10 -26.65 8.56
C LEU A 734 -7.27 -27.21 9.98
N ILE A 735 -6.61 -28.31 10.30
CA ILE A 735 -6.58 -28.90 11.64
C ILE A 735 -6.09 -27.86 12.66
N GLU A 736 -4.99 -27.17 12.37
CA GLU A 736 -4.45 -26.10 13.21
C GLU A 736 -5.47 -24.99 13.44
N LYS A 737 -6.10 -24.49 12.37
CA LYS A 737 -7.13 -23.44 12.48
C LYS A 737 -8.35 -23.88 13.28
N ARG A 738 -8.78 -25.14 13.17
CA ARG A 738 -9.91 -25.70 13.94
C ARG A 738 -9.57 -25.82 15.41
N ILE A 739 -8.40 -26.35 15.74
CA ILE A 739 -7.90 -26.45 17.12
C ILE A 739 -7.78 -25.06 17.73
N THR A 740 -7.10 -24.13 17.04
CA THR A 740 -6.96 -22.75 17.48
C THR A 740 -8.34 -22.13 17.74
N ASN A 741 -9.27 -22.24 16.79
CA ASN A 741 -10.62 -21.68 16.93
C ASN A 741 -11.37 -22.27 18.14
N PHE A 742 -11.29 -23.58 18.36
CA PHE A 742 -11.97 -24.23 19.48
C PHE A 742 -11.51 -23.61 20.81
N PHE A 743 -10.20 -23.59 21.04
CA PHE A 743 -9.64 -23.12 22.31
C PHE A 743 -9.75 -21.60 22.49
N THR A 744 -9.60 -20.80 21.43
CA THR A 744 -9.79 -19.34 21.54
C THR A 744 -11.26 -18.96 21.74
N THR A 745 -12.21 -19.71 21.17
CA THR A 745 -13.65 -19.46 21.38
C THR A 745 -14.05 -19.73 22.83
N LEU A 746 -13.39 -20.68 23.48
CA LEU A 746 -13.55 -20.96 24.91
C LEU A 746 -12.67 -20.07 25.80
N GLU A 747 -11.98 -19.09 25.23
CA GLU A 747 -11.10 -18.16 25.97
C GLU A 747 -9.96 -18.86 26.73
N VAL A 748 -9.46 -19.99 26.21
CA VAL A 748 -8.28 -20.65 26.76
C VAL A 748 -7.06 -19.76 26.52
N GLU A 749 -6.38 -19.44 27.61
CA GLU A 749 -5.21 -18.57 27.57
C GLU A 749 -4.03 -19.25 26.90
N SER A 750 -3.21 -18.46 26.21
CA SER A 750 -1.90 -18.89 25.69
C SER A 750 -1.98 -20.03 24.67
N LEU A 751 -3.15 -20.33 24.08
CA LEU A 751 -3.32 -21.37 23.06
C LEU A 751 -3.67 -20.79 21.68
N SER A 752 -2.88 -19.83 21.22
CA SER A 752 -2.96 -19.28 19.86
C SER A 752 -2.23 -20.15 18.84
N SER A 753 -2.40 -19.85 17.55
CA SER A 753 -1.86 -20.62 16.39
C SER A 753 -0.42 -21.12 16.57
N GLY A 754 0.48 -20.28 17.12
CA GLY A 754 1.87 -20.69 17.34
C GLY A 754 2.04 -21.84 18.33
N ASN A 755 1.34 -21.80 19.47
CA ASN A 755 1.41 -22.84 20.49
C ASN A 755 0.64 -24.10 20.07
N VAL A 756 -0.47 -23.94 19.34
CA VAL A 756 -1.18 -25.06 18.72
C VAL A 756 -0.27 -25.83 17.77
N LYS A 757 0.49 -25.15 16.90
CA LYS A 757 1.45 -25.81 15.99
C LYS A 757 2.50 -26.63 16.73
N ARG A 758 3.01 -26.14 17.86
CA ARG A 758 4.00 -26.87 18.69
C ARG A 758 3.39 -28.12 19.32
N ILE A 759 2.16 -28.02 19.82
CA ILE A 759 1.40 -29.16 20.36
C ILE A 759 1.13 -30.20 19.26
N MET A 760 0.72 -29.76 18.07
CA MET A 760 0.51 -30.64 16.92
C MET A 760 1.78 -31.37 16.49
N LYS A 761 2.92 -30.66 16.43
CA LYS A 761 4.24 -31.24 16.14
C LYS A 761 4.64 -32.33 17.15
N SER A 762 4.13 -32.23 18.37
CA SER A 762 4.32 -33.23 19.44
C SER A 762 3.37 -34.43 19.33
N GLY A 763 2.62 -34.56 18.22
CA GLY A 763 1.71 -35.69 17.94
C GLY A 763 0.26 -35.45 18.38
N TYR A 764 -0.03 -34.36 19.08
CA TYR A 764 -1.36 -33.99 19.57
C TYR A 764 -2.10 -33.12 18.54
N ASN A 765 -2.46 -33.75 17.43
CA ASN A 765 -3.03 -33.08 16.25
C ASN A 765 -4.56 -33.05 16.19
N THR A 766 -5.27 -33.29 17.30
CA THR A 766 -6.74 -33.17 17.35
C THR A 766 -7.21 -32.60 18.68
N ILE A 767 -8.39 -31.97 18.70
CA ILE A 767 -8.99 -31.44 19.94
C ILE A 767 -9.10 -32.54 21.02
N PRO A 768 -9.64 -33.75 20.73
CA PRO A 768 -9.63 -34.86 21.69
C PRO A 768 -8.25 -35.19 22.27
N LYS A 769 -7.22 -35.28 21.43
CA LYS A 769 -5.85 -35.59 21.88
C LYS A 769 -5.33 -34.52 22.83
N ILE A 770 -5.58 -33.24 22.53
CA ILE A 770 -5.12 -32.11 23.36
C ILE A 770 -5.87 -32.07 24.69
N LEU A 771 -7.19 -32.30 24.70
CA LEU A 771 -7.97 -32.35 25.95
C LEU A 771 -7.56 -33.50 26.88
N ARG A 772 -6.96 -34.56 26.34
CA ARG A 772 -6.46 -35.72 27.11
C ARG A 772 -5.01 -35.55 27.57
N MET A 773 -4.29 -34.52 27.13
CA MET A 773 -2.92 -34.27 27.56
C MET A 773 -2.86 -34.10 29.08
N THR A 774 -1.88 -34.77 29.69
CA THR A 774 -1.51 -34.56 31.09
C THR A 774 -0.62 -33.31 31.21
N LYS A 775 -0.45 -32.79 32.43
CA LYS A 775 0.53 -31.72 32.70
C LYS A 775 1.94 -32.10 32.24
N GLN A 776 2.31 -33.37 32.39
CA GLN A 776 3.60 -33.89 31.94
C GLN A 776 3.72 -33.87 30.40
N ASP A 777 2.65 -34.16 29.67
CA ASP A 777 2.64 -34.12 28.21
C ASP A 777 2.84 -32.69 27.69
N PHE A 778 2.22 -31.69 28.33
CA PHE A 778 2.48 -30.28 28.01
C PHE A 778 3.93 -29.87 28.31
N GLY A 779 4.56 -30.46 29.32
CA GLY A 779 5.98 -30.25 29.62
C GLY A 779 6.94 -30.83 28.56
N LYS A 780 6.47 -31.77 27.73
CA LYS A 780 7.25 -32.35 26.62
C LYS A 780 7.12 -31.55 25.32
N VAL A 781 6.23 -30.56 25.24
CA VAL A 781 6.03 -29.74 24.05
C VAL A 781 7.22 -28.80 23.87
N GLU A 782 7.79 -28.78 22.66
CA GLU A 782 8.95 -27.95 22.34
C GLU A 782 8.69 -26.46 22.64
N GLY A 783 9.51 -25.87 23.51
CA GLY A 783 9.41 -24.48 23.95
C GLY A 783 8.40 -24.21 25.08
N PHE A 784 7.77 -25.24 25.65
CA PHE A 784 6.96 -25.11 26.86
C PHE A 784 7.83 -25.33 28.10
N LYS A 785 8.15 -24.25 28.82
CA LYS A 785 8.74 -24.34 30.17
C LYS A 785 7.65 -24.68 31.19
N GLU A 786 8.05 -25.14 32.37
CA GLU A 786 7.14 -25.60 33.44
C GLU A 786 5.96 -24.64 33.73
N LYS A 787 6.23 -23.33 33.87
CA LYS A 787 5.17 -22.32 34.09
C LYS A 787 4.19 -22.21 32.91
N MET A 788 4.66 -22.35 31.68
CA MET A 788 3.81 -22.30 30.48
C MET A 788 2.97 -23.57 30.35
N ALA A 789 3.60 -24.74 30.57
CA ALA A 789 2.90 -26.02 30.57
C ALA A 789 1.78 -26.04 31.62
N GLU A 790 2.07 -25.53 32.83
CA GLU A 790 1.07 -25.41 33.88
C GLU A 790 -0.05 -24.44 33.51
N LYS A 791 0.31 -23.25 33.02
CA LYS A 791 -0.67 -22.22 32.64
C LYS A 791 -1.63 -22.73 31.56
N VAL A 792 -1.11 -23.39 30.53
CA VAL A 792 -1.92 -23.94 29.44
C VAL A 792 -2.79 -25.10 29.95
N TYR A 793 -2.21 -26.03 30.69
CA TYR A 793 -2.93 -27.17 31.25
C TYR A 793 -4.11 -26.73 32.14
N THR A 794 -3.84 -25.83 33.09
CA THR A 794 -4.85 -25.27 34.00
C THR A 794 -5.92 -24.48 33.27
N SER A 795 -5.54 -23.62 32.31
CA SER A 795 -6.51 -22.83 31.54
C SER A 795 -7.42 -23.69 30.66
N ILE A 796 -6.90 -24.73 30.01
CA ILE A 796 -7.73 -25.68 29.26
C ILE A 796 -8.77 -26.33 30.19
N ARG A 797 -8.33 -26.85 31.33
CA ARG A 797 -9.22 -27.54 32.28
C ARG A 797 -10.29 -26.60 32.82
N ASP A 798 -9.91 -25.41 33.28
CA ASP A 798 -10.83 -24.41 33.82
C ASP A 798 -11.87 -24.00 32.78
N LYS A 799 -11.42 -23.55 31.61
CA LYS A 799 -12.32 -23.00 30.58
C LYS A 799 -13.20 -24.06 29.93
N VAL A 800 -12.70 -25.27 29.69
CA VAL A 800 -13.50 -26.36 29.10
C VAL A 800 -14.52 -26.90 30.11
N ASN A 801 -14.14 -27.02 31.39
CA ASN A 801 -15.07 -27.47 32.43
C ASN A 801 -16.20 -26.44 32.64
N ASN A 802 -15.87 -25.14 32.65
CA ASN A 802 -16.84 -24.07 32.85
C ASN A 802 -17.64 -23.72 31.59
N ALA A 803 -17.23 -24.20 30.41
CA ALA A 803 -17.95 -23.97 29.17
C ALA A 803 -19.32 -24.66 29.17
N THR A 804 -20.34 -23.91 28.76
CA THR A 804 -21.68 -24.43 28.51
C THR A 804 -21.71 -25.32 27.27
N LEU A 805 -22.70 -26.22 27.18
CA LEU A 805 -22.90 -27.04 25.98
C LEU A 805 -23.00 -26.18 24.70
N VAL A 806 -23.69 -25.03 24.78
CA VAL A 806 -23.78 -24.07 23.66
C VAL A 806 -22.41 -23.53 23.24
N GLN A 807 -21.57 -23.14 24.20
CA GLN A 807 -20.20 -22.67 23.90
C GLN A 807 -19.37 -23.78 23.25
N ILE A 808 -19.49 -25.03 23.72
CA ILE A 808 -18.84 -26.20 23.10
C ILE A 808 -19.36 -26.44 21.68
N MET A 809 -20.67 -26.33 21.44
CA MET A 809 -21.27 -26.43 20.11
C MET A 809 -20.69 -25.40 19.15
N VAL A 810 -20.61 -24.14 19.58
CA VAL A 810 -20.05 -23.02 18.79
C VAL A 810 -18.55 -23.20 18.55
N ALA A 811 -17.78 -23.53 19.59
CA ALA A 811 -16.34 -23.72 19.52
C ALA A 811 -15.96 -24.89 18.61
N SER A 812 -16.72 -26.00 18.67
CA SER A 812 -16.48 -27.21 17.86
C SER A 812 -16.70 -26.98 16.37
N ASN A 813 -17.59 -26.03 16.02
CA ASN A 813 -17.97 -25.71 14.65
C ASN A 813 -18.46 -26.94 13.85
N MET A 814 -19.02 -27.96 14.54
CA MET A 814 -19.44 -29.23 13.94
C MET A 814 -20.84 -29.18 13.31
N LEU A 815 -21.67 -28.20 13.68
CA LEU A 815 -23.09 -28.17 13.27
C LEU A 815 -23.33 -27.57 11.87
N GLY A 816 -22.27 -27.10 11.22
CA GLY A 816 -22.30 -26.54 9.87
C GLY A 816 -22.23 -25.01 9.82
N ARG A 817 -22.11 -24.47 8.61
CA ARG A 817 -21.87 -23.05 8.36
C ARG A 817 -23.06 -22.20 8.80
N GLY A 818 -22.75 -21.04 9.38
CA GLY A 818 -23.76 -20.02 9.69
C GLY A 818 -24.55 -20.28 10.98
N LEU A 819 -24.23 -21.34 11.72
CA LEU A 819 -24.77 -21.67 13.03
C LEU A 819 -23.80 -21.21 14.14
N GLY A 820 -23.85 -19.93 14.47
CA GLY A 820 -23.17 -19.37 15.63
C GLY A 820 -24.05 -19.37 16.89
N GLU A 821 -23.51 -18.81 17.98
CA GLU A 821 -24.19 -18.75 19.28
C GLU A 821 -25.61 -18.17 19.21
N ARG A 822 -25.81 -17.11 18.43
CA ARG A 822 -27.13 -16.46 18.25
C ARG A 822 -28.21 -17.37 17.64
N LYS A 823 -27.82 -18.46 16.96
CA LYS A 823 -28.76 -19.45 16.41
C LYS A 823 -28.84 -20.70 17.27
N ILE A 824 -27.70 -21.16 17.81
CA ILE A 824 -27.64 -22.37 18.62
C ILE A 824 -28.29 -22.15 19.99
N ALA A 825 -28.09 -20.99 20.62
CA ALA A 825 -28.65 -20.72 21.95
C ALA A 825 -30.19 -20.77 21.96
N PRO A 826 -30.93 -20.12 21.04
CA PRO A 826 -32.38 -20.28 20.96
C PRO A 826 -32.83 -21.73 20.75
N ILE A 827 -32.14 -22.48 19.88
CA ILE A 827 -32.44 -23.91 19.64
C ILE A 827 -32.34 -24.71 20.94
N MET A 828 -31.23 -24.57 21.66
CA MET A 828 -30.98 -25.34 22.89
C MET A 828 -31.84 -24.85 24.07
N ASN A 829 -32.26 -23.58 24.08
CA ASN A 829 -33.15 -23.06 25.11
C ASN A 829 -34.60 -23.56 24.91
N THR A 830 -35.08 -23.59 23.66
CA THR A 830 -36.45 -24.03 23.34
C THR A 830 -36.57 -25.56 23.33
N PHE A 831 -35.55 -26.27 22.83
CA PHE A 831 -35.52 -27.73 22.75
C PHE A 831 -34.22 -28.27 23.37
N PRO A 832 -34.07 -28.27 24.71
CA PRO A 832 -32.83 -28.70 25.38
C PRO A 832 -32.44 -30.14 25.10
N ASP A 833 -33.43 -31.00 24.85
CA ASP A 833 -33.27 -32.42 24.56
C ASP A 833 -33.14 -32.71 23.06
N ILE A 834 -33.05 -31.69 22.19
CA ILE A 834 -33.04 -31.90 20.73
C ILE A 834 -31.96 -32.89 20.28
N LEU A 835 -30.79 -32.86 20.93
CA LEU A 835 -29.65 -33.76 20.69
C LEU A 835 -29.90 -35.21 21.15
N THR A 836 -30.82 -35.43 22.09
CA THR A 836 -31.07 -36.73 22.73
C THR A 836 -32.46 -37.29 22.45
N SER A 837 -33.40 -36.50 21.92
CA SER A 837 -34.77 -36.92 21.69
C SER A 837 -34.85 -38.01 20.61
N SER A 838 -35.78 -38.95 20.76
CA SER A 838 -36.01 -40.07 19.85
C SER A 838 -36.79 -39.69 18.57
N GLU A 839 -37.08 -38.40 18.39
CA GLU A 839 -37.85 -37.92 17.25
C GLU A 839 -37.13 -38.12 15.92
N SER A 840 -37.91 -38.28 14.85
CA SER A 840 -37.37 -38.37 13.49
C SER A 840 -36.63 -37.08 13.10
N LYS A 841 -35.61 -37.19 12.24
CA LYS A 841 -34.87 -36.03 11.71
C LYS A 841 -35.81 -35.00 11.08
N GLN A 842 -36.85 -35.45 10.38
CA GLN A 842 -37.85 -34.56 9.79
C GLN A 842 -38.66 -33.78 10.84
N SER A 843 -39.10 -34.45 11.92
CA SER A 843 -39.79 -33.77 13.04
C SER A 843 -38.89 -32.70 13.67
N LYS A 844 -37.61 -33.04 13.90
CA LYS A 844 -36.63 -32.09 14.44
C LYS A 844 -36.47 -30.87 13.53
N VAL A 845 -36.33 -31.06 12.21
CA VAL A 845 -36.23 -29.94 11.25
C VAL A 845 -37.46 -29.05 11.35
N SER A 846 -38.67 -29.61 11.31
CA SER A 846 -39.92 -28.85 11.42
C SER A 846 -40.03 -28.10 12.75
N LYS A 847 -39.61 -28.70 13.87
CA LYS A 847 -39.55 -28.03 15.18
C LYS A 847 -38.61 -26.85 15.17
N LEU A 848 -37.38 -27.02 14.67
CA LEU A 848 -36.37 -25.96 14.64
C LEU A 848 -36.82 -24.77 13.79
N GLN A 849 -37.60 -25.00 12.73
CA GLN A 849 -38.14 -23.93 11.88
C GLN A 849 -39.18 -23.04 12.59
N THR A 850 -39.74 -23.48 13.73
CA THR A 850 -40.66 -22.65 14.52
C THR A 850 -39.93 -21.54 15.28
N ILE A 851 -38.60 -21.65 15.42
CA ILE A 851 -37.77 -20.67 16.12
C ILE A 851 -37.47 -19.49 15.19
N ASN A 852 -37.80 -18.29 15.66
CA ASN A 852 -37.55 -17.06 14.91
C ASN A 852 -36.06 -16.86 14.61
N GLY A 853 -35.72 -16.69 13.32
CA GLY A 853 -34.34 -16.58 12.85
C GLY A 853 -33.70 -17.90 12.40
N ILE A 854 -34.40 -19.03 12.54
CA ILE A 854 -33.96 -20.36 12.06
C ILE A 854 -34.75 -20.75 10.80
N GLY A 855 -34.19 -20.42 9.63
CA GLY A 855 -34.73 -20.87 8.34
C GLY A 855 -34.49 -22.37 8.05
N LYS A 856 -35.17 -22.89 7.02
CA LYS A 856 -35.11 -24.30 6.57
C LYS A 856 -33.68 -24.84 6.44
N GLU A 857 -32.79 -24.06 5.82
CA GLU A 857 -31.39 -24.48 5.61
C GLU A 857 -30.62 -24.64 6.94
N ASN A 858 -30.80 -23.71 7.87
CA ASN A 858 -30.14 -23.77 9.18
C ASN A 858 -30.65 -24.94 10.01
N ALA A 859 -31.98 -25.17 10.01
CA ALA A 859 -32.60 -26.31 10.67
C ALA A 859 -32.11 -27.64 10.08
N THR A 860 -32.10 -27.75 8.75
CA THR A 860 -31.62 -28.94 8.04
C THR A 860 -30.14 -29.19 8.33
N SER A 861 -29.30 -28.16 8.25
CA SER A 861 -27.87 -28.25 8.56
C SER A 861 -27.63 -28.69 10.00
N PHE A 862 -28.34 -28.10 10.96
CA PHE A 862 -28.20 -28.47 12.37
C PHE A 862 -28.51 -29.96 12.53
N VAL A 863 -29.68 -30.41 12.06
CA VAL A 863 -30.13 -31.80 12.23
C VAL A 863 -29.25 -32.80 11.49
N ALA A 864 -28.78 -32.47 10.30
CA ALA A 864 -27.87 -33.32 9.53
C ALA A 864 -26.54 -33.56 10.26
N ASN A 865 -26.06 -32.58 11.05
CA ASN A 865 -24.75 -32.62 11.69
C ASN A 865 -24.78 -32.96 13.20
N MET A 866 -25.97 -33.19 13.78
CA MET A 866 -26.11 -33.54 15.21
C MET A 866 -25.32 -34.80 15.57
N ASP A 867 -25.39 -35.84 14.74
CA ASP A 867 -24.73 -37.12 15.00
C ASP A 867 -23.19 -36.95 15.05
N ALA A 868 -22.64 -36.11 14.17
CA ALA A 868 -21.22 -35.76 14.14
C ALA A 868 -20.80 -34.98 15.39
N PHE A 869 -21.64 -34.04 15.86
CA PHE A 869 -21.39 -33.32 17.11
C PHE A 869 -21.48 -34.24 18.34
N ILE A 870 -22.44 -35.15 18.40
CA ILE A 870 -22.55 -36.14 19.49
C ILE A 870 -21.33 -37.06 19.50
N LYS A 871 -20.86 -37.48 18.33
CA LYS A 871 -19.59 -38.24 18.21
C LYS A 871 -18.41 -37.42 18.75
N PHE A 872 -18.30 -36.14 18.38
CA PHE A 872 -17.27 -35.24 18.92
C PHE A 872 -17.31 -35.14 20.45
N LEU A 873 -18.49 -35.06 21.07
CA LEU A 873 -18.61 -35.05 22.53
C LEU A 873 -18.07 -36.35 23.16
N LYS A 874 -18.41 -37.51 22.59
CA LYS A 874 -17.86 -38.80 23.03
C LYS A 874 -16.34 -38.86 22.87
N ASP A 875 -15.84 -38.42 21.73
CA ASP A 875 -14.40 -38.42 21.45
C ASP A 875 -13.65 -37.47 22.41
N THR A 876 -14.28 -36.37 22.83
CA THR A 876 -13.69 -35.42 23.78
C THR A 876 -13.95 -35.76 25.25
N GLN A 877 -14.72 -36.81 25.55
CA GLN A 877 -15.20 -37.15 26.91
C GLN A 877 -16.04 -36.03 27.54
N LEU A 878 -16.74 -35.26 26.70
CA LEU A 878 -17.62 -34.18 27.10
C LEU A 878 -19.10 -34.58 27.05
N GLU A 879 -19.45 -35.87 26.89
CA GLU A 879 -20.85 -36.31 26.84
C GLU A 879 -21.64 -36.01 28.12
N TYR A 880 -20.95 -35.82 29.25
CA TYR A 880 -21.60 -35.37 30.49
C TYR A 880 -22.27 -34.00 30.31
N LYS A 881 -21.82 -33.16 29.38
CA LYS A 881 -22.46 -31.88 29.03
C LYS A 881 -23.85 -32.03 28.40
N LEU A 882 -24.22 -33.21 27.89
CA LEU A 882 -25.59 -33.51 27.44
C LEU A 882 -26.55 -33.77 28.61
N ARG A 883 -25.99 -34.19 29.76
CA ARG A 883 -26.73 -34.60 30.96
C ARG A 883 -26.55 -33.68 32.14
N GLU A 884 -25.57 -32.78 32.09
CA GLU A 884 -25.63 -31.53 32.83
C GLU A 884 -27.00 -30.95 32.47
N LYS A 885 -27.97 -31.16 33.37
CA LYS A 885 -29.11 -30.26 33.46
C LYS A 885 -28.45 -28.92 33.33
N VAL A 886 -28.82 -28.14 32.29
CA VAL A 886 -28.55 -26.69 32.23
C VAL A 886 -28.64 -26.31 33.67
N SER A 887 -27.49 -26.02 34.32
CA SER A 887 -27.51 -25.76 35.75
C SER A 887 -28.65 -24.81 35.86
N SER A 888 -29.68 -25.19 36.62
CA SER A 888 -30.85 -24.35 36.83
C SER A 888 -30.30 -22.94 36.90
N PRO A 889 -30.83 -21.96 36.16
CA PRO A 889 -30.21 -20.64 36.07
C PRO A 889 -30.15 -20.03 37.48
N SER A 890 -29.15 -20.31 38.31
CA SER A 890 -29.32 -20.27 39.77
C SER A 890 -30.58 -21.11 40.18
N PRO A 891 -31.38 -20.94 41.24
CA PRO A 891 -32.73 -21.56 41.24
C PRO A 891 -33.41 -21.26 39.88
N LYS A 892 -34.54 -21.87 39.46
CA LYS A 892 -35.47 -20.94 38.78
C LYS A 892 -35.70 -19.89 39.86
N LYS A 893 -34.93 -18.78 39.88
CA LYS A 893 -35.39 -17.50 40.41
C LYS A 893 -36.76 -17.51 39.81
N SER A 894 -37.79 -17.69 40.64
CA SER A 894 -39.17 -17.65 40.22
C SER A 894 -39.20 -16.51 39.23
N VAL A 895 -39.20 -16.83 37.92
CA VAL A 895 -38.84 -15.81 36.93
C VAL A 895 -39.97 -14.86 37.14
N ASN A 896 -39.65 -13.68 37.66
CA ASN A 896 -40.67 -12.89 38.29
C ASN A 896 -41.63 -12.56 37.15
N THR A 897 -42.78 -13.23 37.12
CA THR A 897 -43.72 -13.13 35.99
C THR A 897 -44.36 -11.75 35.98
N SER A 898 -44.19 -11.00 37.08
CA SER A 898 -44.49 -9.57 37.20
C SER A 898 -43.33 -8.64 36.79
N HIS A 899 -42.15 -9.15 36.42
CA HIS A 899 -41.02 -8.33 35.98
C HIS A 899 -41.24 -7.79 34.56
N PRO A 900 -40.97 -6.50 34.28
CA PRO A 900 -41.25 -5.87 32.98
C PRO A 900 -40.60 -6.53 31.76
N LEU A 901 -39.46 -7.21 31.96
CA LEU A 901 -38.70 -7.91 30.92
C LEU A 901 -39.18 -9.36 30.64
N TYR A 902 -40.13 -9.89 31.39
CA TYR A 902 -40.62 -11.26 31.20
C TYR A 902 -41.34 -11.43 29.85
N ASN A 903 -40.90 -12.40 29.05
CA ASN A 903 -41.43 -12.70 27.71
C ASN A 903 -41.29 -11.55 26.69
N GLN A 904 -40.39 -10.59 26.94
CA GLN A 904 -40.14 -9.44 26.07
C GLN A 904 -38.95 -9.66 25.13
N GLN A 905 -39.06 -9.19 23.89
CA GLN A 905 -37.98 -9.24 22.90
C GLN A 905 -37.33 -7.87 22.70
N VAL A 906 -36.01 -7.79 22.66
CA VAL A 906 -35.26 -6.53 22.52
C VAL A 906 -34.23 -6.65 21.40
N VAL A 907 -34.04 -5.59 20.61
CA VAL A 907 -33.02 -5.56 19.54
C VAL A 907 -31.93 -4.60 19.94
N MET A 908 -30.66 -5.01 19.90
CA MET A 908 -29.53 -4.08 20.01
C MET A 908 -28.92 -3.79 18.63
N THR A 909 -28.67 -2.51 18.34
CA THR A 909 -28.06 -2.07 17.08
C THR A 909 -26.90 -1.13 17.34
N LYS A 910 -25.73 -1.42 16.72
CA LYS A 910 -24.46 -0.68 16.88
C LYS A 910 -23.93 -0.56 18.32
N VAL A 911 -24.58 -1.21 19.28
CA VAL A 911 -24.18 -1.33 20.69
C VAL A 911 -24.37 -2.77 21.15
N ARG A 912 -23.57 -3.20 22.13
CA ARG A 912 -23.78 -4.42 22.92
C ARG A 912 -23.45 -4.07 24.36
N ASP A 913 -24.36 -4.34 25.28
CA ASP A 913 -24.17 -4.11 26.71
C ASP A 913 -24.37 -5.44 27.46
N ALA A 914 -23.34 -5.87 28.19
CA ALA A 914 -23.32 -7.18 28.83
C ALA A 914 -24.34 -7.31 29.96
N GLU A 915 -24.63 -6.23 30.69
CA GLU A 915 -25.57 -6.22 31.81
C GLU A 915 -27.02 -6.36 31.32
N ILE A 916 -27.41 -5.63 30.28
CA ILE A 916 -28.74 -5.75 29.69
C ILE A 916 -28.95 -7.14 29.09
N ILE A 917 -27.93 -7.68 28.41
CA ILE A 917 -28.00 -9.05 27.84
C ILE A 917 -28.17 -10.09 28.96
N ALA A 918 -27.46 -9.93 30.08
CA ALA A 918 -27.61 -10.79 31.25
C ALA A 918 -28.99 -10.62 31.91
N ALA A 919 -29.50 -9.39 32.05
CA ALA A 919 -30.79 -9.09 32.67
C ALA A 919 -31.99 -9.62 31.86
N LEU A 920 -31.96 -9.51 30.53
CA LEU A 920 -32.95 -10.14 29.65
C LEU A 920 -32.97 -11.65 29.86
N LYS A 921 -31.79 -12.30 29.83
CA LYS A 921 -31.65 -13.75 30.04
C LYS A 921 -32.15 -14.19 31.42
N ASN A 922 -31.84 -13.44 32.47
CA ASN A 922 -32.21 -13.78 33.85
C ASN A 922 -33.71 -13.58 34.16
N ASN A 923 -34.40 -12.71 33.43
CA ASN A 923 -35.82 -12.39 33.63
C ASN A 923 -36.74 -13.00 32.56
N GLY A 924 -36.26 -13.92 31.72
CA GLY A 924 -37.08 -14.59 30.69
C GLY A 924 -37.40 -13.76 29.45
N GLY A 925 -36.62 -12.71 29.17
CA GLY A 925 -36.65 -11.94 27.93
C GLY A 925 -35.60 -12.41 26.91
N GLU A 926 -35.72 -12.00 25.66
CA GLU A 926 -34.88 -12.47 24.55
C GLU A 926 -34.25 -11.31 23.75
N LEU A 927 -32.95 -11.42 23.45
CA LEU A 927 -32.26 -10.50 22.54
C LEU A 927 -32.38 -11.00 21.09
N VAL A 928 -33.10 -10.29 20.24
CA VAL A 928 -33.34 -10.66 18.84
C VAL A 928 -32.56 -9.76 17.87
N ASP A 929 -32.18 -10.31 16.72
CA ASP A 929 -31.30 -9.59 15.77
C ASP A 929 -32.08 -8.71 14.77
N ASN A 930 -33.38 -8.95 14.56
CA ASN A 930 -34.20 -8.22 13.59
C ASN A 930 -35.34 -7.45 14.26
N VAL A 931 -35.62 -6.26 13.73
CA VAL A 931 -36.79 -5.47 14.13
C VAL A 931 -38.04 -6.06 13.48
N LYS A 932 -38.94 -6.59 14.32
CA LYS A 932 -40.21 -7.22 13.96
C LYS A 932 -41.32 -6.75 14.92
N LYS A 933 -42.58 -7.04 14.57
CA LYS A 933 -43.74 -6.66 15.39
C LYS A 933 -43.70 -7.43 16.71
N GLY A 934 -43.95 -6.74 17.83
CA GLY A 934 -43.98 -7.34 19.18
C GLY A 934 -42.66 -7.33 19.95
N ILE A 935 -41.63 -6.59 19.50
CA ILE A 935 -40.44 -6.34 20.32
C ILE A 935 -40.67 -5.12 21.24
N LEU A 936 -40.14 -5.17 22.46
CA LEU A 936 -40.26 -4.16 23.51
C LEU A 936 -39.54 -2.86 23.15
N ALA A 937 -38.27 -2.96 22.74
CA ALA A 937 -37.46 -1.80 22.40
C ALA A 937 -36.28 -2.15 21.48
N VAL A 938 -35.80 -1.14 20.76
CA VAL A 938 -34.51 -1.17 20.08
C VAL A 938 -33.51 -0.35 20.88
N ILE A 939 -32.50 -1.03 21.43
CA ILE A 939 -31.42 -0.41 22.19
C ILE A 939 -30.29 -0.01 21.25
N THR A 940 -29.82 1.20 21.43
CA THR A 940 -28.74 1.81 20.66
C THR A 940 -27.86 2.60 21.62
N LYS A 941 -26.61 2.90 21.26
CA LYS A 941 -25.79 3.79 22.08
C LYS A 941 -26.39 5.20 22.13
N ASN A 942 -27.19 5.55 21.12
CA ASN A 942 -27.91 6.81 21.07
C ASN A 942 -29.22 6.65 20.29
N THR A 943 -30.34 7.04 20.91
CA THR A 943 -31.72 6.88 20.37
C THR A 943 -31.99 7.61 19.07
N GLN A 944 -31.15 8.59 18.73
CA GLN A 944 -31.24 9.37 17.50
C GLN A 944 -30.25 8.92 16.42
N GLU A 945 -29.56 7.78 16.57
CA GLU A 945 -28.75 7.23 15.48
C GLU A 945 -29.58 6.80 14.27
N VAL A 946 -28.99 6.85 13.08
CA VAL A 946 -29.60 6.32 11.85
C VAL A 946 -29.03 4.93 11.56
N SER A 947 -29.92 3.94 11.54
CA SER A 947 -29.62 2.60 11.05
C SER A 947 -30.88 1.98 10.46
N ASN A 948 -30.73 1.00 9.56
CA ASN A 948 -31.87 0.30 8.97
C ASN A 948 -32.79 -0.31 10.04
N LYS A 949 -32.25 -0.71 11.20
CA LYS A 949 -33.02 -1.22 12.34
C LYS A 949 -33.77 -0.09 13.09
N ILE A 950 -33.16 1.07 13.29
CA ILE A 950 -33.81 2.22 13.94
C ILE A 950 -34.92 2.80 13.07
N ASN A 951 -34.70 2.92 11.75
CA ASN A 951 -35.74 3.38 10.83
C ASN A 951 -36.93 2.42 10.82
N LYS A 952 -36.67 1.11 10.75
CA LYS A 952 -37.70 0.08 10.83
C LYS A 952 -38.43 0.07 12.17
N ALA A 953 -37.75 0.41 13.28
CA ALA A 953 -38.37 0.55 14.59
C ALA A 953 -39.32 1.76 14.62
N LYS A 954 -38.92 2.89 14.03
CA LYS A 954 -39.79 4.08 13.88
C LYS A 954 -41.00 3.79 13.00
N GLU A 955 -40.82 3.13 11.85
CA GLU A 955 -41.92 2.73 10.96
C GLU A 955 -42.94 1.82 11.65
N MET A 956 -42.47 0.99 12.59
CA MET A 956 -43.30 0.04 13.33
C MET A 956 -43.72 0.56 14.71
N ASN A 957 -43.46 1.84 15.03
CA ASN A 957 -43.70 2.48 16.33
C ASN A 957 -43.15 1.70 17.54
N ILE A 958 -41.98 1.10 17.39
CA ILE A 958 -41.26 0.40 18.45
C ILE A 958 -40.35 1.40 19.19
N PRO A 959 -40.39 1.46 20.53
CA PRO A 959 -39.54 2.33 21.33
C PRO A 959 -38.05 2.16 21.04
N ILE A 960 -37.32 3.27 20.96
CA ILE A 960 -35.86 3.27 20.77
C ILE A 960 -35.24 3.88 22.00
N MET A 961 -34.32 3.16 22.65
CA MET A 961 -33.75 3.54 23.94
C MET A 961 -32.23 3.48 23.93
N SER A 962 -31.60 4.33 24.74
CA SER A 962 -30.19 4.19 25.08
C SER A 962 -29.98 3.01 26.04
N VAL A 963 -28.73 2.62 26.24
CA VAL A 963 -28.37 1.58 27.22
C VAL A 963 -28.82 2.01 28.62
N GLU A 964 -28.56 3.27 28.97
CA GLU A 964 -28.88 3.85 30.27
C GLU A 964 -30.40 4.03 30.46
N GLU A 965 -31.11 4.56 29.47
CA GLU A 965 -32.58 4.68 29.52
C GLU A 965 -33.24 3.31 29.66
N PHE A 966 -32.76 2.31 28.93
CA PHE A 966 -33.30 0.96 29.03
C PHE A 966 -33.06 0.36 30.42
N LYS A 967 -31.86 0.54 30.99
CA LYS A 967 -31.53 0.11 32.36
C LYS A 967 -32.41 0.80 33.40
N GLN A 968 -32.60 2.12 33.30
CA GLN A 968 -33.47 2.89 34.20
C GLN A 968 -34.95 2.54 34.06
N THR A 969 -35.40 2.17 32.86
CA THR A 969 -36.83 1.90 32.63
C THR A 969 -37.21 0.47 33.02
N TYR A 970 -36.30 -0.50 32.85
CA TYR A 970 -36.65 -1.92 32.94
C TYR A 970 -35.76 -2.78 33.84
N MET A 971 -34.70 -2.23 34.44
CA MET A 971 -33.74 -2.99 35.25
C MET A 971 -33.55 -2.46 36.68
N THR A 972 -34.24 -1.40 37.07
CA THR A 972 -34.27 -0.84 38.44
C THR A 972 -35.45 -1.35 39.24
#